data_AF-A0AA40HFA2-F1
#
_entry.id   AF-A0AA40HFA2-F1
#
_cell.length_a   1.000
_cell.length_b   1.000
_cell.length_c   1.000
_cell.angle_alpha   90.00
_cell.angle_beta   90.00
_cell.angle_gamma   90.00
#
_symmetry.space_group_name_H-M   'P 1'
#
loop_
_entity.id
_entity.type
_entity.pdbx_description
1 polymer ?
#
loop_
_entity_poly.entity_id
_entity_poly.type
_entity_poly.pdbx_seq_one_letter_code
_entity_poly.pdbx_strand_id
1 'polypeptide(L)'
;MVVLGGRSDPDEFSSDVLLYQVNCNSWLLPDLTRQASVGPPMEESVAHAVAAVGGRLYISGGFGGVALGRLLALTMPPDPCRLLPSPEVCNQSGACSWCHGVCLSGDQAHRLGCGAPACSPMPHSPEECRRLRTCSECLARHPRTLQPGDGEASVPRCKWCTNCPEGACIGRNGSCTSENDCRINQREVFWAGNCSEAACGAADCEQCTREGKCMWTRQFKRTGETRRILSVQPTYDWTCFSHSLLNVSPMPVESSPPLPCPTPCHLLPNCTSCLDSKGADGGWQHCVWSSSLQQCLSPSYLPLRCMAGGCGRLLRGPESCSLGCAQATQCALCLRRPHCGWCAWGGQDGGGRCLEGGLSGPRDGLTCGRPGASWAFLSCPPEDECANGHHDCNETQNCHDQPHGYECSCKTGYLMDNVTGLCRPVCAQGCVNGSCVEPDHCRCHFGFVGRNCSTECRCNRHSECAGVGARDHCLLCRNHTKGSHCEQCLPLFVGSAVGGGTCRPCHTFCRGNSHVCVSRKELEMARREPRSTPWIPRSEDEAVCVNCQNNSYGDKCESCLHGYFLLDGKCTKCQCNGHADTCNEQDGTGCPCQNNTETGTCQGSSPSDRRDCYKYQCAKCRESFHGSPLGGQQCYRLISVEQECCLDPTSQTNCFHEPKRRALGPGRTVLFGVQPKFTNVDIRLTLDVTFGAVDLYVSTSYDTFVVRVAPDTGVHTVHIQPPPPPPPPPPPAEGGPRGAGDLGAPGAGSGSGTPMEPRVREVWPRGLITYVTVTEPSAVLVVHSVRDRLVITYPHEHHALKSSRFYLLLLGVGDPSGPGANGSADSQGLLFFRQDQAHIDLFVFFSVFFSCFFLFLSLCVLLWKAKQALDQRQEQRRHLQEMTKMASRPFAKVTVCFPPDPAAPVPAWKPAGLPPPTFRRSEPFLAPLLLTGAGGPWGPVGGGCCPQPSPPPLPACELGPITLEPTEDGMAGVATLLLQLPGGPHAPNGACLGSALVTLRHRLHEYCGGGGGAGGSGHGAGVGRKGLLSQDNLTSMSL
;
A
#
# COMPACT_ATOMS: atom_id res chain seq x y z
N MET A 1 9.95 -30.02 27.85
CA MET A 1 10.37 -28.74 27.25
C MET A 1 9.96 -27.61 28.19
N VAL A 2 10.77 -26.56 28.29
CA VAL A 2 10.44 -25.35 29.06
C VAL A 2 10.43 -24.18 28.09
N VAL A 3 9.44 -23.30 28.21
CA VAL A 3 9.24 -22.10 27.39
C VAL A 3 9.18 -20.91 28.35
N LEU A 4 9.89 -19.85 28.00
CA LEU A 4 10.21 -18.75 28.91
C LEU A 4 9.88 -17.42 28.22
N GLY A 5 8.86 -16.74 28.75
CA GLY A 5 8.32 -15.50 28.23
C GLY A 5 7.71 -15.63 26.83
N GLY A 6 7.45 -14.48 26.22
CA GLY A 6 6.85 -14.35 24.90
C GLY A 6 6.49 -12.91 24.58
N ARG A 7 5.96 -12.68 23.38
CA ARG A 7 5.41 -11.37 22.97
C ARG A 7 4.14 -11.57 22.15
N SER A 8 3.08 -10.85 22.49
CA SER A 8 1.81 -10.84 21.76
C SER A 8 1.72 -9.72 20.74
N ASP A 9 2.21 -8.55 21.14
CA ASP A 9 2.14 -7.28 20.42
C ASP A 9 3.45 -6.50 20.61
N PRO A 10 3.79 -5.50 19.76
CA PRO A 10 5.09 -4.84 19.77
C PRO A 10 5.61 -4.35 21.13
N ASP A 11 4.67 -3.95 22.00
CA ASP A 11 4.91 -3.37 23.33
C ASP A 11 4.49 -4.30 24.50
N GLU A 12 3.98 -5.51 24.24
CA GLU A 12 3.41 -6.42 25.25
C GLU A 12 4.22 -7.71 25.40
N PHE A 13 5.05 -7.78 26.44
CA PHE A 13 5.93 -8.92 26.74
C PHE A 13 5.33 -9.81 27.85
N SER A 14 5.64 -11.10 27.84
CA SER A 14 5.17 -12.08 28.85
C SER A 14 6.29 -12.48 29.81
N SER A 15 5.91 -12.66 31.08
CA SER A 15 6.74 -13.18 32.19
C SER A 15 6.60 -14.69 32.41
N ASP A 16 5.83 -15.39 31.57
CA ASP A 16 5.38 -16.77 31.86
C ASP A 16 6.49 -17.82 31.76
N VAL A 17 6.48 -18.77 32.69
CA VAL A 17 7.28 -20.01 32.63
C VAL A 17 6.35 -21.17 32.32
N LEU A 18 6.27 -21.55 31.05
CA LEU A 18 5.40 -22.62 30.58
C LEU A 18 6.16 -23.93 30.44
N LEU A 19 5.55 -25.03 30.87
CA LEU A 19 6.14 -26.36 30.79
C LEU A 19 5.37 -27.18 29.78
N TYR A 20 6.07 -27.92 28.92
CA TYR A 20 5.45 -28.76 27.90
C TYR A 20 5.99 -30.19 27.95
N GLN A 21 5.07 -31.12 28.20
CA GLN A 21 5.31 -32.53 28.37
C GLN A 21 5.25 -33.23 26.99
N VAL A 22 6.37 -33.25 26.28
CA VAL A 22 6.47 -33.78 24.89
C VAL A 22 5.87 -35.18 24.75
N ASN A 23 6.13 -36.08 25.71
CA ASN A 23 5.60 -37.46 25.71
C ASN A 23 4.06 -37.56 25.71
N CYS A 24 3.38 -36.49 26.15
CA CYS A 24 1.95 -36.39 26.33
C CYS A 24 1.29 -35.33 25.42
N ASN A 25 2.07 -34.57 24.64
CA ASN A 25 1.58 -33.42 23.87
C ASN A 25 0.73 -32.41 24.69
N SER A 26 1.06 -32.21 25.98
CA SER A 26 0.29 -31.33 26.87
C SER A 26 1.12 -30.23 27.51
N TRP A 27 0.48 -29.10 27.77
CA TRP A 27 1.02 -27.97 28.52
C TRP A 27 0.70 -28.12 30.01
N LEU A 28 1.68 -27.77 30.83
CA LEU A 28 1.59 -27.70 32.27
C LEU A 28 1.86 -26.24 32.67
N LEU A 29 0.88 -25.65 33.34
CA LEU A 29 0.90 -24.27 33.84
C LEU A 29 1.24 -24.33 35.34
N PRO A 30 2.50 -24.15 35.77
CA PRO A 30 2.83 -24.06 37.17
C PRO A 30 2.25 -22.78 37.78
N ASP A 31 1.79 -22.84 39.03
CA ASP A 31 1.42 -21.64 39.78
C ASP A 31 2.69 -20.86 40.17
N LEU A 32 2.95 -19.80 39.40
CA LEU A 32 4.12 -18.91 39.55
C LEU A 32 3.89 -17.81 40.61
N THR A 33 2.68 -17.68 41.16
CA THR A 33 2.39 -16.67 42.21
C THR A 33 3.05 -17.02 43.54
N ARG A 34 3.45 -18.28 43.73
CA ARG A 34 4.26 -18.71 44.88
C ARG A 34 5.75 -18.71 44.52
N GLN A 35 6.53 -17.89 45.22
CA GLN A 35 8.02 -17.79 45.13
C GLN A 35 8.81 -19.12 45.31
N ALA A 36 8.13 -20.26 45.53
CA ALA A 36 8.73 -21.52 45.93
C ALA A 36 8.46 -22.69 44.96
N SER A 37 7.75 -22.49 43.84
CA SER A 37 7.43 -23.60 42.91
C SER A 37 8.60 -23.97 41.99
N VAL A 38 9.23 -22.99 41.33
CA VAL A 38 10.33 -23.22 40.36
C VAL A 38 11.51 -22.24 40.53
N GLY A 39 11.27 -21.04 41.04
CA GLY A 39 12.32 -20.02 41.24
C GLY A 39 11.74 -18.62 41.45
N PRO A 40 12.56 -17.56 41.41
CA PRO A 40 12.06 -16.18 41.42
C PRO A 40 11.23 -15.90 40.15
N PRO A 41 10.20 -15.02 40.23
CA PRO A 41 9.37 -14.66 39.08
C PRO A 41 10.23 -13.96 38.01
N MET A 42 9.91 -14.24 36.75
CA MET A 42 10.50 -13.54 35.61
C MET A 42 9.80 -12.18 35.42
N GLU A 43 10.52 -11.16 34.95
CA GLU A 43 9.86 -9.96 34.37
C GLU A 43 9.44 -10.27 32.94
N GLU A 44 8.48 -9.50 32.45
CA GLU A 44 7.98 -9.48 31.07
C GLU A 44 9.12 -9.26 30.07
N SER A 45 9.57 -10.33 29.42
CA SER A 45 10.78 -10.26 28.57
C SER A 45 10.97 -11.47 27.64
N VAL A 46 11.73 -11.26 26.58
CA VAL A 46 11.96 -12.23 25.50
C VAL A 46 13.44 -12.46 25.19
N ALA A 47 13.71 -13.44 24.33
CA ALA A 47 15.03 -13.70 23.72
C ALA A 47 16.18 -13.98 24.73
N HIS A 48 15.82 -14.46 25.91
CA HIS A 48 16.74 -14.98 26.93
C HIS A 48 17.75 -16.00 26.37
N ALA A 49 18.99 -15.93 26.84
CA ALA A 49 19.95 -17.03 26.72
C ALA A 49 19.72 -18.01 27.89
N VAL A 50 19.63 -19.31 27.59
CA VAL A 50 19.25 -20.33 28.57
C VAL A 50 20.23 -21.49 28.53
N ALA A 51 20.78 -21.88 29.68
CA ALA A 51 21.68 -23.01 29.85
C ALA A 51 21.16 -23.98 30.91
N ALA A 52 21.09 -25.27 30.58
CA ALA A 52 20.66 -26.32 31.51
C ALA A 52 21.89 -26.98 32.17
N VAL A 53 22.01 -26.88 33.49
CA VAL A 53 23.11 -27.48 34.27
C VAL A 53 22.56 -28.07 35.57
N GLY A 54 22.80 -29.36 35.80
CA GLY A 54 22.48 -30.04 37.07
C GLY A 54 20.99 -30.01 37.48
N GLY A 55 20.07 -30.08 36.52
CA GLY A 55 18.62 -29.97 36.78
C GLY A 55 18.10 -28.54 36.99
N ARG A 56 18.97 -27.53 36.86
CA ARG A 56 18.61 -26.11 36.88
C ARG A 56 18.72 -25.49 35.50
N LEU A 57 17.84 -24.54 35.20
CA LEU A 57 17.90 -23.68 34.03
C LEU A 57 18.42 -22.31 34.46
N TYR A 58 19.60 -21.95 33.98
CA TYR A 58 20.19 -20.63 34.13
C TYR A 58 19.73 -19.78 32.95
N ILE A 59 19.07 -18.66 33.25
CA ILE A 59 18.46 -17.75 32.28
C ILE A 59 19.18 -16.41 32.42
N SER A 60 19.86 -15.98 31.38
CA SER A 60 20.63 -14.73 31.35
C SER A 60 20.17 -13.83 30.22
N GLY A 61 20.20 -12.52 30.44
CA GLY A 61 19.73 -11.56 29.44
C GLY A 61 18.22 -11.37 29.50
N GLY A 62 17.65 -11.00 28.35
CA GLY A 62 16.22 -10.73 28.17
C GLY A 62 16.00 -9.33 27.60
N PHE A 63 14.93 -9.14 26.83
CA PHE A 63 14.51 -7.82 26.36
C PHE A 63 13.03 -7.58 26.71
N GLY A 64 12.74 -6.47 27.39
CA GLY A 64 11.39 -6.05 27.79
C GLY A 64 11.22 -4.54 27.61
N GLY A 65 11.57 -4.04 26.41
CA GLY A 65 11.74 -2.60 26.14
C GLY A 65 13.15 -2.08 26.43
N VAL A 66 13.82 -2.63 27.44
CA VAL A 66 15.27 -2.48 27.70
C VAL A 66 15.95 -3.86 27.76
N ALA A 67 17.27 -3.89 27.56
CA ALA A 67 18.07 -5.11 27.73
C ALA A 67 18.30 -5.39 29.22
N LEU A 68 17.91 -6.58 29.68
CA LEU A 68 18.00 -7.00 31.08
C LEU A 68 19.34 -7.69 31.34
N GLY A 69 20.11 -7.20 32.31
CA GLY A 69 21.45 -7.75 32.65
C GLY A 69 21.45 -8.90 33.67
N ARG A 70 20.27 -9.37 34.11
CA ARG A 70 20.13 -10.32 35.23
C ARG A 70 20.41 -11.77 34.84
N LEU A 71 20.81 -12.57 35.84
CA LEU A 71 20.90 -14.02 35.79
C LEU A 71 19.89 -14.63 36.77
N LEU A 72 18.90 -15.37 36.25
CA LEU A 72 17.92 -16.12 37.03
C LEU A 72 18.26 -17.61 37.00
N ALA A 73 17.93 -18.34 38.07
CA ALA A 73 18.11 -19.79 38.14
C ALA A 73 16.78 -20.45 38.53
N LEU A 74 16.20 -21.20 37.59
CA LEU A 74 14.99 -22.00 37.79
C LEU A 74 15.38 -23.45 38.13
N THR A 75 14.83 -24.00 39.20
CA THR A 75 15.05 -25.39 39.62
C THR A 75 13.89 -26.26 39.16
N MET A 76 14.14 -27.13 38.17
CA MET A 76 13.10 -27.99 37.59
C MET A 76 13.06 -29.35 38.31
N PRO A 77 11.90 -29.81 38.83
CA PRO A 77 11.78 -31.18 39.33
C PRO A 77 11.89 -32.19 38.17
N PRO A 78 12.37 -33.43 38.44
CA PRO A 78 12.52 -34.46 37.41
C PRO A 78 11.18 -34.95 36.84
N ASP A 79 10.07 -34.77 37.57
CA ASP A 79 8.72 -34.86 37.03
C ASP A 79 8.01 -33.50 37.19
N PRO A 80 7.75 -32.77 36.09
CA PRO A 80 7.04 -31.49 36.10
C PRO A 80 5.66 -31.54 36.74
N CYS A 81 4.98 -32.69 36.73
CA CYS A 81 3.66 -32.85 37.32
C CYS A 81 3.64 -32.57 38.83
N ARG A 82 4.77 -32.74 39.52
CA ARG A 82 4.92 -32.45 40.96
C ARG A 82 4.73 -30.98 41.34
N LEU A 83 4.70 -30.08 40.35
CA LEU A 83 4.42 -28.66 40.54
C LEU A 83 2.92 -28.36 40.70
N LEU A 84 2.04 -29.31 40.39
CA LEU A 84 0.59 -29.15 40.51
C LEU A 84 0.14 -29.50 41.95
N PRO A 85 -0.38 -28.53 42.74
CA PRO A 85 -0.52 -28.70 44.19
C PRO A 85 -1.81 -29.41 44.63
N SER A 86 -2.79 -29.60 43.74
CA SER A 86 -4.10 -30.17 44.08
C SER A 86 -4.51 -31.31 43.13
N PRO A 87 -5.32 -32.27 43.59
CA PRO A 87 -5.80 -33.38 42.77
C PRO A 87 -6.66 -32.92 41.59
N GLU A 88 -7.43 -31.84 41.74
CA GLU A 88 -8.28 -31.28 40.69
C GLU A 88 -7.43 -30.75 39.53
N VAL A 89 -6.44 -29.88 39.84
CA VAL A 89 -5.55 -29.30 38.83
C VAL A 89 -4.67 -30.39 38.19
N CYS A 90 -4.22 -31.37 38.99
CA CYS A 90 -3.43 -32.49 38.51
C CYS A 90 -4.17 -33.28 37.42
N ASN A 91 -5.39 -33.73 37.72
CA ASN A 91 -6.17 -34.59 36.82
C ASN A 91 -6.75 -33.83 35.60
N GLN A 92 -6.89 -32.50 35.67
CA GLN A 92 -7.31 -31.67 34.53
C GLN A 92 -6.21 -31.46 33.47
N SER A 93 -4.94 -31.69 33.81
CA SER A 93 -3.80 -31.43 32.92
C SER A 93 -3.68 -32.37 31.71
N GLY A 94 -4.40 -33.51 31.71
CA GLY A 94 -4.33 -34.56 30.68
C GLY A 94 -3.01 -35.35 30.62
N ALA A 95 -1.93 -34.81 31.19
CA ALA A 95 -0.59 -35.42 31.19
C ALA A 95 -0.11 -35.90 32.56
N CYS A 96 -0.80 -35.49 33.62
CA CYS A 96 -0.54 -35.86 34.99
C CYS A 96 -1.75 -36.59 35.61
N SER A 97 -1.51 -37.34 36.67
CA SER A 97 -2.54 -38.06 37.42
C SER A 97 -2.18 -38.08 38.90
N TRP A 98 -3.18 -37.86 39.75
CA TRP A 98 -3.00 -37.84 41.19
C TRP A 98 -2.86 -39.28 41.73
N CYS A 99 -1.74 -39.58 42.37
CA CYS A 99 -1.36 -40.93 42.76
C CYS A 99 -0.67 -40.89 44.13
N HIS A 100 -1.20 -41.62 45.11
CA HIS A 100 -0.67 -41.68 46.49
C HIS A 100 -0.37 -40.32 47.15
N GLY A 101 -1.22 -39.30 46.93
CA GLY A 101 -1.08 -37.98 47.55
C GLY A 101 -0.09 -37.04 46.86
N VAL A 102 0.41 -37.40 45.68
CA VAL A 102 1.27 -36.55 44.84
C VAL A 102 0.80 -36.56 43.39
N CYS A 103 1.01 -35.45 42.68
CA CYS A 103 0.77 -35.39 41.25
C CYS A 103 1.99 -35.92 40.48
N LEU A 104 1.77 -36.96 39.65
CA LEU A 104 2.81 -37.63 38.87
C LEU A 104 2.43 -37.66 37.38
N SER A 105 3.40 -37.76 36.49
CA SER A 105 3.17 -37.98 35.06
C SER A 105 2.38 -39.28 34.81
N GLY A 106 1.48 -39.27 33.82
CA GLY A 106 0.58 -40.41 33.56
C GLY A 106 1.33 -41.74 33.36
N ASP A 107 2.50 -41.71 32.70
CA ASP A 107 3.35 -42.88 32.52
C ASP A 107 3.96 -43.40 33.86
N GLN A 108 4.23 -42.51 34.82
CA GLN A 108 4.73 -42.87 36.15
C GLN A 108 3.58 -43.34 37.06
N ALA A 109 2.41 -42.69 37.01
CA ALA A 109 1.21 -43.11 37.73
C ALA A 109 0.69 -44.48 37.25
N HIS A 110 0.72 -44.76 35.94
CA HIS A 110 0.38 -46.07 35.37
C HIS A 110 1.33 -47.16 35.86
N ARG A 111 2.66 -46.91 35.91
CA ARG A 111 3.65 -47.84 36.48
C ARG A 111 3.44 -48.12 37.97
N LEU A 112 2.81 -47.21 38.70
CA LEU A 112 2.48 -47.34 40.12
C LEU A 112 1.07 -47.94 40.36
N GLY A 113 0.34 -48.32 39.29
CA GLY A 113 -0.95 -48.98 39.40
C GLY A 113 -2.14 -48.08 39.75
N CYS A 114 -1.98 -46.75 39.69
CA CYS A 114 -2.98 -45.75 40.11
C CYS A 114 -4.20 -45.60 39.16
N GLY A 115 -4.57 -46.64 38.40
CA GLY A 115 -5.78 -46.67 37.56
C GLY A 115 -5.86 -45.69 36.37
N ALA A 116 -4.84 -44.84 36.19
CA ALA A 116 -4.79 -43.85 35.13
C ALA A 116 -4.26 -44.45 33.81
N PRO A 117 -4.84 -44.10 32.63
CA PRO A 117 -4.30 -44.51 31.34
C PRO A 117 -2.92 -43.90 31.09
N ALA A 118 -2.05 -44.64 30.40
CA ALA A 118 -0.74 -44.15 29.98
C ALA A 118 -0.87 -42.96 29.01
N CYS A 119 0.14 -42.10 28.97
CA CYS A 119 0.04 -40.81 28.30
C CYS A 119 0.08 -40.93 26.77
N SER A 120 -1.00 -40.52 26.09
CA SER A 120 -1.04 -40.49 24.62
C SER A 120 -0.85 -39.06 24.10
N PRO A 121 0.11 -38.84 23.17
CA PRO A 121 0.30 -37.54 22.51
C PRO A 121 -0.65 -37.30 21.32
N MET A 122 -1.50 -38.29 21.01
CA MET A 122 -2.54 -38.20 19.99
C MET A 122 -3.88 -37.79 20.61
N PRO A 123 -4.75 -37.06 19.88
CA PRO A 123 -6.12 -36.76 20.29
C PRO A 123 -6.86 -37.99 20.82
N HIS A 124 -7.38 -37.87 22.05
CA HIS A 124 -8.11 -38.93 22.74
C HIS A 124 -9.59 -38.96 22.32
N SER A 125 -10.19 -37.79 22.11
CA SER A 125 -11.57 -37.62 21.68
C SER A 125 -11.72 -37.13 20.22
N PRO A 126 -12.86 -37.41 19.56
CA PRO A 126 -13.20 -36.78 18.28
C PRO A 126 -13.30 -35.25 18.35
N GLU A 127 -13.60 -34.70 19.54
CA GLU A 127 -13.71 -33.25 19.76
C GLU A 127 -12.35 -32.55 19.76
N GLU A 128 -11.28 -33.23 20.21
CA GLU A 128 -9.91 -32.74 20.08
C GLU A 128 -9.47 -32.65 18.60
N CYS A 129 -9.87 -33.62 17.75
CA CYS A 129 -9.64 -33.52 16.30
C CYS A 129 -10.26 -32.23 15.71
N ARG A 130 -11.50 -31.88 16.11
CA ARG A 130 -12.22 -30.68 15.62
C ARG A 130 -11.56 -29.34 16.02
N ARG A 131 -10.57 -29.35 16.92
CA ARG A 131 -9.78 -28.16 17.28
C ARG A 131 -8.67 -27.87 16.27
N LEU A 132 -8.25 -28.85 15.48
CA LEU A 132 -7.19 -28.72 14.46
C LEU A 132 -7.77 -28.15 13.17
N ARG A 133 -7.10 -27.17 12.56
CA ARG A 133 -7.72 -26.31 11.52
C ARG A 133 -6.99 -26.25 10.19
N THR A 134 -5.80 -26.84 10.09
CA THR A 134 -5.15 -27.11 8.81
C THR A 134 -5.06 -28.61 8.54
N CYS A 135 -4.90 -28.97 7.26
CA CYS A 135 -4.79 -30.37 6.85
C CYS A 135 -3.51 -31.00 7.40
N SER A 136 -2.41 -30.24 7.40
CA SER A 136 -1.12 -30.62 7.98
C SER A 136 -1.16 -30.79 9.50
N GLU A 137 -1.84 -29.92 10.26
CA GLU A 137 -2.08 -30.12 11.71
C GLU A 137 -2.93 -31.36 11.99
N CYS A 138 -4.08 -31.48 11.30
CA CYS A 138 -5.03 -32.57 11.50
C CYS A 138 -4.42 -33.96 11.33
N LEU A 139 -3.44 -34.05 10.43
CA LEU A 139 -2.81 -35.30 10.00
C LEU A 139 -1.36 -35.42 10.48
N ALA A 140 -0.93 -34.52 11.36
CA ALA A 140 0.35 -34.60 12.04
C ALA A 140 0.43 -35.89 12.88
N ARG A 141 1.59 -36.55 12.86
CA ARG A 141 1.85 -37.75 13.68
C ARG A 141 2.96 -37.46 14.67
N HIS A 142 2.72 -37.79 15.94
CA HIS A 142 3.72 -37.59 16.97
C HIS A 142 4.84 -38.64 16.87
N PRO A 143 6.13 -38.28 17.05
CA PRO A 143 7.25 -39.23 16.97
C PRO A 143 7.10 -40.49 17.83
N ARG A 144 6.43 -40.38 18.99
CA ARG A 144 6.16 -41.51 19.89
C ARG A 144 5.27 -42.60 19.27
N THR A 145 4.44 -42.26 18.28
CA THR A 145 3.55 -43.22 17.58
C THR A 145 4.12 -43.70 16.24
N LEU A 146 5.40 -43.42 15.98
CA LEU A 146 6.13 -43.81 14.76
C LEU A 146 7.18 -44.91 15.05
N GLN A 147 7.16 -45.55 16.24
CA GLN A 147 8.17 -46.55 16.58
C GLN A 147 8.06 -47.81 15.68
N PRO A 148 9.17 -48.23 15.02
CA PRO A 148 9.15 -49.27 14.00
C PRO A 148 9.31 -50.68 14.62
N GLY A 149 8.41 -51.06 15.53
CA GLY A 149 8.46 -52.32 16.27
C GLY A 149 7.18 -53.15 16.18
N ASP A 150 6.03 -52.52 16.43
CA ASP A 150 4.72 -53.16 16.29
C ASP A 150 4.19 -52.95 14.87
N GLY A 151 3.85 -54.06 14.19
CA GLY A 151 3.60 -54.13 12.74
C GLY A 151 2.34 -53.44 12.20
N GLU A 152 1.77 -52.49 12.94
CA GLU A 152 0.57 -51.76 12.56
C GLU A 152 0.75 -50.26 12.86
N ALA A 153 1.14 -49.50 11.83
CA ALA A 153 1.39 -48.07 11.96
C ALA A 153 0.15 -47.36 12.54
N SER A 154 0.30 -46.78 13.75
CA SER A 154 -0.82 -46.37 14.60
C SER A 154 -1.92 -45.67 13.81
N VAL A 155 -3.09 -46.32 13.74
CA VAL A 155 -4.23 -45.90 12.93
C VAL A 155 -4.59 -44.44 13.23
N PRO A 156 -4.44 -43.49 12.28
CA PRO A 156 -4.63 -42.07 12.59
C PRO A 156 -6.05 -41.81 13.08
N ARG A 157 -6.13 -41.19 14.27
CA ARG A 157 -7.35 -40.95 15.06
C ARG A 157 -8.23 -39.85 14.47
N CYS A 158 -7.63 -38.94 13.70
CA CYS A 158 -8.32 -37.90 12.95
C CYS A 158 -8.19 -38.15 11.44
N LYS A 159 -9.09 -37.54 10.65
CA LYS A 159 -9.00 -37.44 9.19
C LYS A 159 -9.42 -36.05 8.73
N TRP A 160 -8.93 -35.63 7.58
CA TRP A 160 -9.23 -34.33 6.99
C TRP A 160 -10.20 -34.46 5.82
N CYS A 161 -11.21 -33.60 5.80
CA CYS A 161 -12.21 -33.51 4.75
C CYS A 161 -11.85 -32.35 3.79
N THR A 162 -11.56 -32.66 2.53
CA THR A 162 -11.24 -31.68 1.48
C THR A 162 -12.30 -31.64 0.36
N ASN A 163 -12.12 -30.76 -0.63
CA ASN A 163 -13.04 -30.30 -1.69
C ASN A 163 -14.09 -29.24 -1.28
N CYS A 164 -14.28 -28.96 0.00
CA CYS A 164 -15.08 -27.82 0.45
C CYS A 164 -14.32 -26.47 0.28
N PRO A 165 -14.99 -25.31 0.39
CA PRO A 165 -14.32 -24.01 0.47
C PRO A 165 -13.40 -23.89 1.70
N GLU A 166 -13.88 -24.43 2.83
CA GLU A 166 -13.17 -24.60 4.10
C GLU A 166 -13.10 -26.10 4.40
N GLY A 167 -11.91 -26.63 4.68
CA GLY A 167 -11.75 -28.03 5.08
C GLY A 167 -11.89 -28.22 6.58
N ALA A 168 -12.15 -29.45 7.02
CA ALA A 168 -12.39 -29.77 8.43
C ALA A 168 -11.61 -31.01 8.88
N CYS A 169 -11.14 -30.97 10.13
CA CYS A 169 -10.58 -32.12 10.82
C CYS A 169 -11.65 -32.79 11.68
N ILE A 170 -11.88 -34.09 11.47
CA ILE A 170 -12.88 -34.87 12.22
C ILE A 170 -12.26 -36.15 12.78
N GLY A 171 -12.92 -36.77 13.75
CA GLY A 171 -12.55 -38.11 14.20
C GLY A 171 -12.61 -39.11 13.03
N ARG A 172 -11.68 -40.06 12.99
CA ARG A 172 -11.54 -41.05 11.90
C ARG A 172 -12.85 -41.72 11.48
N ASN A 173 -13.68 -42.04 12.48
CA ASN A 173 -14.93 -42.79 12.33
C ASN A 173 -16.14 -41.89 12.00
N GLY A 174 -16.00 -40.56 12.10
CA GLY A 174 -17.03 -39.61 11.65
C GLY A 174 -17.13 -39.58 10.13
N SER A 175 -18.27 -39.21 9.56
CA SER A 175 -18.38 -38.99 8.11
C SER A 175 -18.14 -37.53 7.76
N CYS A 176 -17.31 -37.27 6.73
CA CYS A 176 -17.14 -35.91 6.20
C CYS A 176 -18.46 -35.30 5.71
N THR A 177 -19.39 -36.13 5.21
CA THR A 177 -20.71 -35.64 4.74
C THR A 177 -21.69 -35.28 5.87
N SER A 178 -21.49 -35.78 7.09
CA SER A 178 -22.37 -35.49 8.23
C SER A 178 -21.77 -34.51 9.23
N GLU A 179 -20.46 -34.54 9.43
CA GLU A 179 -19.75 -33.64 10.36
C GLU A 179 -19.22 -32.36 9.69
N ASN A 180 -19.25 -32.28 8.35
CA ASN A 180 -18.80 -31.13 7.58
C ASN A 180 -19.63 -30.95 6.29
N ASP A 181 -20.96 -30.90 6.36
CA ASP A 181 -21.79 -30.79 5.15
C ASP A 181 -21.58 -29.45 4.41
N CYS A 182 -20.91 -29.53 3.26
CA CYS A 182 -20.76 -28.43 2.31
C CYS A 182 -21.49 -28.67 0.97
N ARG A 183 -22.40 -29.67 0.91
CA ARG A 183 -23.19 -30.08 -0.27
C ARG A 183 -22.36 -30.43 -1.52
N ILE A 184 -21.11 -30.85 -1.32
CA ILE A 184 -20.16 -31.28 -2.35
C ILE A 184 -19.58 -32.64 -1.94
N ASN A 185 -19.26 -33.50 -2.92
CA ASN A 185 -18.55 -34.76 -2.68
C ASN A 185 -17.15 -34.52 -2.11
N GLN A 186 -17.02 -34.73 -0.80
CA GLN A 186 -15.77 -34.55 -0.07
C GLN A 186 -14.84 -35.75 -0.23
N ARG A 187 -13.53 -35.47 -0.26
CA ARG A 187 -12.49 -36.49 -0.23
C ARG A 187 -11.92 -36.58 1.17
N GLU A 188 -11.75 -37.80 1.67
CA GLU A 188 -11.10 -38.06 2.95
C GLU A 188 -9.58 -38.18 2.77
N VAL A 189 -8.82 -37.48 3.62
CA VAL A 189 -7.36 -37.46 3.61
C VAL A 189 -6.85 -37.94 4.98
N PHE A 190 -5.93 -38.91 4.97
CA PHE A 190 -5.38 -39.57 6.17
C PHE A 190 -3.86 -39.40 6.32
N TRP A 191 -3.24 -38.61 5.44
CA TRP A 191 -1.81 -38.36 5.39
C TRP A 191 -1.51 -36.91 5.00
N ALA A 192 -0.65 -36.23 5.78
CA ALA A 192 -0.31 -34.82 5.58
C ALA A 192 0.31 -34.52 4.19
N GLY A 193 1.03 -35.47 3.59
CA GLY A 193 1.58 -35.31 2.24
C GLY A 193 0.54 -35.26 1.11
N ASN A 194 -0.72 -35.62 1.40
CA ASN A 194 -1.83 -35.50 0.44
C ASN A 194 -2.62 -34.18 0.61
N CYS A 195 -2.17 -33.28 1.48
CA CYS A 195 -2.76 -31.96 1.66
C CYS A 195 -2.41 -31.02 0.51
N SER A 196 -3.37 -30.22 0.05
CA SER A 196 -3.21 -29.28 -1.06
C SER A 196 -2.14 -28.19 -0.80
N GLU A 197 -1.92 -27.84 0.47
CA GLU A 197 -0.88 -26.92 0.95
C GLU A 197 0.53 -27.51 0.93
N ALA A 198 0.67 -28.85 1.03
CA ALA A 198 1.96 -29.52 1.01
C ALA A 198 2.49 -29.78 -0.42
N ALA A 199 1.65 -29.58 -1.44
CA ALA A 199 1.97 -29.93 -2.83
C ALA A 199 2.82 -28.88 -3.60
N CYS A 200 2.89 -27.65 -3.10
CA CYS A 200 3.73 -26.55 -3.60
C CYS A 200 4.13 -25.65 -2.40
N GLY A 201 4.72 -26.25 -1.37
CA GLY A 201 4.90 -25.65 -0.03
C GLY A 201 6.20 -24.87 0.18
N ALA A 202 6.70 -24.18 -0.84
CA ALA A 202 8.02 -23.53 -0.83
C ALA A 202 8.01 -22.10 -0.26
N ALA A 203 9.08 -21.73 0.46
CA ALA A 203 9.29 -20.39 1.02
C ALA A 203 10.11 -19.46 0.11
N ASP A 204 10.76 -20.02 -0.92
CA ASP A 204 11.58 -19.32 -1.90
C ASP A 204 11.36 -19.86 -3.31
N CYS A 205 11.72 -19.07 -4.32
CA CYS A 205 11.52 -19.41 -5.73
C CYS A 205 12.31 -20.65 -6.17
N GLU A 206 13.55 -20.82 -5.70
CA GLU A 206 14.42 -21.94 -6.09
C GLU A 206 13.87 -23.27 -5.57
N GLN A 207 13.32 -23.30 -4.35
CA GLN A 207 12.62 -24.46 -3.81
C GLN A 207 11.29 -24.71 -4.56
N CYS A 208 10.55 -23.66 -4.91
CA CYS A 208 9.27 -23.79 -5.63
C CYS A 208 9.47 -24.38 -7.04
N THR A 209 10.40 -23.83 -7.82
CA THR A 209 10.63 -24.24 -9.22
C THR A 209 11.25 -25.64 -9.33
N ARG A 210 12.03 -26.07 -8.33
CA ARG A 210 12.65 -27.41 -8.26
C ARG A 210 11.63 -28.56 -8.22
N GLU A 211 10.40 -28.31 -7.76
CA GLU A 211 9.32 -29.31 -7.78
C GLU A 211 8.73 -29.52 -9.20
N GLY A 212 9.06 -28.66 -10.17
CA GLY A 212 8.77 -28.79 -11.60
C GLY A 212 7.30 -28.69 -12.01
N LYS A 213 6.39 -28.79 -11.04
CA LYS A 213 4.93 -28.65 -11.18
C LYS A 213 4.40 -27.38 -10.52
N CYS A 214 5.29 -26.56 -9.95
CA CYS A 214 4.96 -25.37 -9.19
C CYS A 214 5.66 -24.13 -9.75
N MET A 215 4.93 -23.01 -9.69
CA MET A 215 5.25 -21.68 -10.21
C MET A 215 5.32 -20.68 -9.06
N TRP A 216 6.29 -19.79 -9.13
CA TRP A 216 6.46 -18.66 -8.23
C TRP A 216 5.80 -17.41 -8.86
N THR A 217 4.86 -16.77 -8.17
CA THR A 217 4.06 -15.65 -8.74
C THR A 217 3.54 -14.68 -7.68
N ARG A 218 3.08 -13.51 -8.15
CA ARG A 218 2.46 -12.40 -7.38
C ARG A 218 1.04 -12.04 -7.83
N GLN A 219 0.45 -12.82 -8.72
CA GLN A 219 -0.92 -12.56 -9.23
C GLN A 219 -1.99 -13.46 -8.59
N PHE A 220 -1.61 -14.59 -7.99
CA PHE A 220 -2.55 -15.43 -7.24
C PHE A 220 -2.44 -15.20 -5.73
N LYS A 221 -3.59 -15.25 -5.04
CA LYS A 221 -3.68 -15.26 -3.57
C LYS A 221 -4.64 -16.37 -3.12
N ARG A 222 -4.21 -17.21 -2.19
CA ARG A 222 -5.04 -18.28 -1.60
C ARG A 222 -5.96 -17.67 -0.54
N THR A 223 -7.26 -18.00 -0.59
CA THR A 223 -8.27 -17.52 0.36
C THR A 223 -9.14 -18.64 0.95
N GLY A 224 -8.80 -19.89 0.66
CA GLY A 224 -9.41 -21.09 1.25
C GLY A 224 -8.71 -22.35 0.73
N GLU A 225 -9.34 -23.51 0.91
CA GLU A 225 -8.82 -24.78 0.38
C GLU A 225 -8.94 -24.83 -1.15
N THR A 226 -10.12 -24.46 -1.65
CA THR A 226 -10.45 -24.42 -3.08
C THR A 226 -10.52 -23.01 -3.66
N ARG A 227 -10.56 -21.96 -2.83
CA ARG A 227 -10.67 -20.55 -3.27
C ARG A 227 -9.31 -19.90 -3.50
N ARG A 228 -9.16 -19.27 -4.68
CA ARG A 228 -8.00 -18.45 -5.08
C ARG A 228 -8.51 -17.18 -5.76
N ILE A 229 -7.82 -16.07 -5.57
CA ILE A 229 -8.10 -14.78 -6.24
C ILE A 229 -6.94 -14.49 -7.20
N LEU A 230 -7.27 -14.08 -8.43
CA LEU A 230 -6.32 -13.63 -9.45
C LEU A 230 -6.38 -12.10 -9.57
N SER A 231 -5.24 -11.44 -9.71
CA SER A 231 -5.13 -10.01 -10.00
C SER A 231 -4.54 -9.78 -11.40
N VAL A 232 -5.01 -8.72 -12.09
CA VAL A 232 -4.53 -8.31 -13.42
C VAL A 232 -3.06 -7.86 -13.36
N GLN A 233 -2.64 -7.26 -12.24
CA GLN A 233 -1.29 -6.79 -12.00
C GLN A 233 -0.65 -7.58 -10.85
N PRO A 234 0.67 -7.83 -10.87
CA PRO A 234 1.41 -8.50 -9.79
C PRO A 234 1.42 -7.62 -8.54
N THR A 235 0.42 -7.83 -7.69
CA THR A 235 0.03 -6.97 -6.55
C THR A 235 -0.08 -7.73 -5.23
N TYR A 236 0.04 -9.05 -5.26
CA TYR A 236 0.14 -9.90 -4.08
C TYR A 236 1.59 -10.26 -3.78
N ASP A 237 1.77 -10.86 -2.61
CA ASP A 237 3.05 -11.33 -2.11
C ASP A 237 3.54 -12.54 -2.90
N TRP A 238 4.86 -12.70 -3.00
CA TRP A 238 5.44 -13.88 -3.65
C TRP A 238 4.97 -15.16 -2.96
N THR A 239 4.44 -16.09 -3.76
CA THR A 239 3.90 -17.36 -3.30
C THR A 239 4.10 -18.47 -4.33
N CYS A 240 4.22 -19.71 -3.86
CA CYS A 240 4.31 -20.90 -4.70
C CYS A 240 2.92 -21.50 -4.97
N PHE A 241 2.62 -21.78 -6.23
CA PHE A 241 1.34 -22.35 -6.68
C PHE A 241 1.55 -23.44 -7.73
N SER A 242 0.55 -24.30 -7.94
CA SER A 242 0.62 -25.33 -9.00
C SER A 242 0.48 -24.72 -10.41
N HIS A 243 1.30 -25.19 -11.36
CA HIS A 243 1.21 -24.87 -12.79
C HIS A 243 -0.18 -25.13 -13.39
N SER A 244 -0.96 -26.05 -12.80
CA SER A 244 -2.33 -26.34 -13.25
C SER A 244 -3.26 -25.11 -13.21
N LEU A 245 -2.91 -24.05 -12.48
CA LEU A 245 -3.66 -22.80 -12.45
C LEU A 245 -3.50 -21.94 -13.72
N LEU A 246 -2.41 -22.11 -14.49
CA LEU A 246 -2.21 -21.41 -15.77
C LEU A 246 -3.25 -21.84 -16.81
N ASN A 247 -3.58 -23.13 -16.84
CA ASN A 247 -4.54 -23.69 -17.79
C ASN A 247 -5.99 -23.21 -17.56
N VAL A 248 -6.28 -22.63 -16.39
CA VAL A 248 -7.59 -22.10 -16.01
C VAL A 248 -7.57 -20.59 -15.75
N SER A 249 -6.44 -19.91 -15.97
CA SER A 249 -6.34 -18.47 -15.80
C SER A 249 -6.92 -17.73 -17.02
N PRO A 250 -7.87 -16.80 -16.85
CA PRO A 250 -8.45 -16.03 -17.97
C PRO A 250 -7.53 -14.91 -18.49
N MET A 251 -6.31 -14.78 -17.96
CA MET A 251 -5.35 -13.71 -18.25
C MET A 251 -3.92 -14.25 -18.15
N PRO A 252 -2.93 -13.66 -18.85
CA PRO A 252 -1.52 -14.04 -18.69
C PRO A 252 -1.03 -13.85 -17.24
N VAL A 253 -0.23 -14.80 -16.77
CA VAL A 253 0.34 -14.78 -15.42
C VAL A 253 1.86 -14.71 -15.49
N GLU A 254 2.42 -13.65 -14.92
CA GLU A 254 3.84 -13.50 -14.63
C GLU A 254 4.23 -14.55 -13.57
N SER A 255 5.05 -15.50 -14.00
CA SER A 255 5.52 -16.60 -13.16
C SER A 255 6.90 -17.08 -13.54
N SER A 256 7.61 -17.60 -12.53
CA SER A 256 8.84 -18.36 -12.69
C SER A 256 8.52 -19.84 -12.40
N PRO A 257 8.58 -20.77 -13.38
CA PRO A 257 8.86 -20.58 -14.81
C PRO A 257 7.66 -19.96 -15.56
N PRO A 258 7.82 -19.46 -16.80
CA PRO A 258 9.03 -19.52 -17.65
C PRO A 258 10.09 -18.45 -17.34
N LEU A 259 9.78 -17.43 -16.53
CA LEU A 259 10.76 -16.42 -16.14
C LEU A 259 11.82 -17.01 -15.19
N PRO A 260 13.06 -16.47 -15.16
CA PRO A 260 14.03 -16.83 -14.14
C PRO A 260 13.51 -16.47 -12.75
N CYS A 261 14.04 -17.10 -11.69
CA CYS A 261 13.71 -16.71 -10.33
C CYS A 261 14.21 -15.27 -10.04
N PRO A 262 13.40 -14.43 -9.38
CA PRO A 262 13.86 -13.10 -8.95
C PRO A 262 15.02 -13.20 -7.97
N THR A 263 15.92 -12.23 -7.97
CA THR A 263 17.11 -12.24 -7.12
C THR A 263 16.74 -12.07 -5.64
N PRO A 264 17.13 -13.00 -4.74
CA PRO A 264 16.95 -12.86 -3.29
C PRO A 264 17.52 -11.56 -2.75
N CYS A 265 16.80 -10.94 -1.80
CA CYS A 265 17.18 -9.63 -1.27
C CYS A 265 18.62 -9.60 -0.74
N HIS A 266 19.06 -10.66 -0.06
CA HIS A 266 20.41 -10.76 0.51
C HIS A 266 21.55 -10.85 -0.53
N LEU A 267 21.24 -11.07 -1.81
CA LEU A 267 22.22 -11.09 -2.91
C LEU A 267 22.29 -9.76 -3.68
N LEU A 268 21.44 -8.77 -3.35
CA LEU A 268 21.44 -7.47 -4.00
C LEU A 268 22.49 -6.54 -3.35
N PRO A 269 23.57 -6.15 -4.05
CA PRO A 269 24.72 -5.50 -3.44
C PRO A 269 24.51 -3.99 -3.21
N ASN A 270 23.63 -3.34 -3.99
CA ASN A 270 23.50 -1.89 -4.02
C ASN A 270 22.12 -1.43 -3.53
N CYS A 271 22.10 -0.30 -2.81
CA CYS A 271 20.87 0.31 -2.30
C CYS A 271 19.78 0.50 -3.38
N THR A 272 20.13 1.06 -4.55
CA THR A 272 19.17 1.27 -5.64
C THR A 272 18.58 -0.05 -6.13
N SER A 273 19.42 -1.03 -6.46
CA SER A 273 18.98 -2.38 -6.84
C SER A 273 18.12 -3.08 -5.77
N CYS A 274 18.34 -2.77 -4.49
CA CYS A 274 17.53 -3.28 -3.39
C CYS A 274 16.12 -2.67 -3.36
N LEU A 275 16.01 -1.35 -3.50
CA LEU A 275 14.71 -0.64 -3.43
C LEU A 275 13.88 -0.81 -4.72
N ASP A 276 14.53 -0.95 -5.87
CA ASP A 276 13.85 -1.22 -7.15
C ASP A 276 13.33 -2.67 -7.23
N SER A 277 14.01 -3.61 -6.55
CA SER A 277 13.68 -5.04 -6.55
C SER A 277 12.32 -5.34 -5.89
N LYS A 278 11.58 -6.25 -6.53
CA LYS A 278 10.31 -6.80 -5.99
C LYS A 278 10.52 -7.93 -4.99
N GLY A 279 11.77 -8.18 -4.57
CA GLY A 279 12.15 -9.30 -3.71
C GLY A 279 12.00 -10.66 -4.37
N ALA A 280 12.34 -11.71 -3.63
CA ALA A 280 12.17 -13.11 -4.06
C ALA A 280 11.67 -14.04 -2.94
N ASP A 281 11.56 -13.54 -1.72
CA ASP A 281 11.19 -14.35 -0.55
C ASP A 281 9.67 -14.42 -0.39
N GLY A 282 9.16 -15.58 0.01
CA GLY A 282 7.73 -15.81 0.19
C GLY A 282 7.10 -14.88 1.22
N GLY A 283 5.91 -14.37 0.90
CA GLY A 283 5.14 -13.49 1.78
C GLY A 283 5.51 -12.01 1.72
N TRP A 284 6.33 -11.56 0.77
CA TRP A 284 6.67 -10.14 0.58
C TRP A 284 6.73 -9.71 -0.90
N GLN A 285 6.88 -8.40 -1.14
CA GLN A 285 6.86 -7.77 -2.48
C GLN A 285 7.98 -6.74 -2.72
N HIS A 286 8.84 -6.55 -1.73
CA HIS A 286 9.90 -5.55 -1.77
C HIS A 286 11.03 -5.98 -0.83
N CYS A 287 12.26 -5.60 -1.15
CA CYS A 287 13.37 -5.68 -0.21
C CYS A 287 13.47 -4.40 0.63
N VAL A 288 14.33 -4.43 1.65
CA VAL A 288 14.58 -3.28 2.55
C VAL A 288 16.08 -3.09 2.69
N TRP A 289 16.58 -1.88 2.43
CA TRP A 289 18.02 -1.59 2.54
C TRP A 289 18.38 -1.12 3.95
N SER A 290 19.38 -1.75 4.58
CA SER A 290 19.95 -1.24 5.83
C SER A 290 21.13 -0.31 5.55
N SER A 291 20.96 0.97 5.87
CA SER A 291 22.03 1.99 5.72
C SER A 291 23.21 1.73 6.65
N SER A 292 22.99 1.06 7.80
CA SER A 292 24.02 0.77 8.78
C SER A 292 24.78 -0.54 8.53
N LEU A 293 24.16 -1.52 7.87
CA LEU A 293 24.83 -2.77 7.48
C LEU A 293 25.39 -2.74 6.06
N GLN A 294 24.96 -1.77 5.24
CA GLN A 294 25.23 -1.75 3.79
C GLN A 294 24.81 -3.07 3.12
N GLN A 295 23.63 -3.56 3.51
CA GLN A 295 23.09 -4.84 3.05
C GLN A 295 21.59 -4.71 2.76
N CYS A 296 21.17 -5.38 1.70
CA CYS A 296 19.78 -5.54 1.35
C CYS A 296 19.20 -6.73 2.14
N LEU A 297 18.08 -6.51 2.83
CA LEU A 297 17.44 -7.48 3.70
C LEU A 297 16.05 -7.81 3.20
N SER A 298 15.67 -9.09 3.32
CA SER A 298 14.28 -9.50 3.19
C SER A 298 13.46 -8.90 4.35
N PRO A 299 12.17 -8.55 4.18
CA PRO A 299 11.32 -8.25 5.32
C PRO A 299 11.01 -9.50 6.15
N SER A 300 11.02 -10.71 5.57
CA SER A 300 11.12 -11.98 6.31
C SER A 300 12.45 -12.10 7.06
N TYR A 301 13.46 -11.31 6.67
CA TYR A 301 14.71 -11.06 7.39
C TYR A 301 14.75 -9.71 8.21
N LEU A 302 13.58 -9.17 8.65
CA LEU A 302 13.41 -8.08 9.66
C LEU A 302 12.83 -8.42 11.10
N PRO A 303 12.29 -9.64 11.36
CA PRO A 303 12.15 -10.56 12.58
C PRO A 303 13.29 -11.41 13.38
N LEU A 304 14.26 -12.20 12.86
CA LEU A 304 15.53 -12.84 13.41
C LEU A 304 17.01 -12.27 12.99
N ARG A 305 17.35 -10.95 13.14
CA ARG A 305 18.59 -10.10 12.93
C ARG A 305 18.53 -8.57 13.38
N CYS A 306 17.39 -7.96 13.77
CA CYS A 306 16.94 -6.54 13.86
C CYS A 306 15.80 -6.14 14.94
N MET A 307 15.98 -6.35 16.25
CA MET A 307 15.26 -5.90 17.50
C MET A 307 16.25 -6.08 18.69
N ALA A 308 16.84 -5.09 19.39
CA ALA A 308 16.86 -3.60 19.32
C ALA A 308 18.18 -2.93 18.75
N GLY A 309 18.11 -1.74 18.13
CA GLY A 309 19.24 -0.95 17.53
C GLY A 309 19.85 -1.33 16.14
N GLY A 310 20.79 -2.27 16.13
CA GLY A 310 21.70 -2.76 15.07
C GLY A 310 21.40 -2.82 13.55
N CYS A 311 20.16 -2.72 13.03
CA CYS A 311 19.93 -2.55 11.59
C CYS A 311 19.86 -1.07 11.17
N GLY A 312 19.86 -0.15 12.14
CA GLY A 312 19.86 1.30 11.92
C GLY A 312 18.68 1.78 11.09
N ARG A 313 18.90 2.82 10.26
CA ARG A 313 17.88 3.29 9.32
C ARG A 313 17.68 2.27 8.20
N LEU A 314 16.44 1.79 8.09
CA LEU A 314 15.95 0.95 7.02
C LEU A 314 15.26 1.82 5.97
N LEU A 315 15.68 1.71 4.71
CA LEU A 315 15.08 2.43 3.58
C LEU A 315 14.06 1.53 2.85
N ARG A 316 12.95 2.12 2.38
CA ARG A 316 11.89 1.40 1.65
C ARG A 316 11.36 2.21 0.46
N GLY A 317 11.14 1.54 -0.68
CA GLY A 317 10.44 2.11 -1.83
C GLY A 317 11.08 3.41 -2.36
N PRO A 318 10.35 4.53 -2.44
CA PRO A 318 10.82 5.77 -3.08
C PRO A 318 11.84 6.58 -2.26
N GLU A 319 12.26 6.12 -1.07
CA GLU A 319 13.30 6.79 -0.30
C GLU A 319 14.65 6.77 -1.05
N SER A 320 15.23 7.94 -1.29
CA SER A 320 16.42 8.05 -2.14
C SER A 320 17.67 7.48 -1.48
N CYS A 321 18.29 6.49 -2.13
CA CYS A 321 19.68 6.12 -1.91
C CYS A 321 20.58 7.33 -2.22
N SER A 322 21.33 7.83 -1.22
CA SER A 322 22.12 9.05 -1.37
C SER A 322 23.22 8.91 -2.42
N LEU A 323 23.19 9.78 -3.43
CA LEU A 323 24.28 9.98 -4.39
C LEU A 323 25.54 10.52 -3.67
N GLY A 324 26.72 10.10 -4.14
CA GLY A 324 28.00 10.41 -3.49
C GLY A 324 28.30 11.92 -3.41
N CYS A 325 29.12 12.30 -2.43
CA CYS A 325 29.45 13.69 -2.09
C CYS A 325 30.03 14.51 -3.26
N ALA A 326 30.80 13.88 -4.14
CA ALA A 326 31.55 14.53 -5.23
C ALA A 326 30.73 15.29 -6.28
N GLN A 327 29.39 15.22 -6.23
CA GLN A 327 28.49 15.97 -7.11
C GLN A 327 28.15 17.39 -6.61
N ALA A 328 28.45 17.73 -5.35
CA ALA A 328 28.26 19.09 -4.86
C ALA A 328 29.46 19.98 -5.26
N THR A 329 29.19 21.04 -6.03
CA THR A 329 30.16 22.03 -6.49
C THR A 329 30.23 23.29 -5.62
N GLN A 330 29.40 23.37 -4.58
CA GLN A 330 29.35 24.46 -3.60
C GLN A 330 29.42 23.90 -2.19
N CYS A 331 30.11 24.60 -1.29
CA CYS A 331 30.27 24.15 0.09
C CYS A 331 28.93 23.99 0.83
N ALA A 332 28.01 24.95 0.70
CA ALA A 332 26.70 24.89 1.34
C ALA A 332 25.84 23.67 0.91
N LEU A 333 25.95 23.24 -0.35
CA LEU A 333 25.29 22.02 -0.85
C LEU A 333 25.99 20.74 -0.40
N CYS A 334 27.31 20.80 -0.16
CA CYS A 334 28.09 19.70 0.38
C CYS A 334 27.73 19.43 1.85
N LEU A 335 27.80 20.46 2.71
CA LEU A 335 27.62 20.32 4.17
C LEU A 335 26.18 20.03 4.61
N ARG A 336 25.19 20.23 3.73
CA ARG A 336 23.81 19.72 3.94
C ARG A 336 23.73 18.19 4.03
N ARG A 337 24.76 17.45 3.60
CA ARG A 337 24.80 15.98 3.61
C ARG A 337 25.62 15.48 4.81
N PRO A 338 25.06 14.69 5.74
CA PRO A 338 25.68 14.39 7.04
C PRO A 338 26.91 13.45 6.99
N HIS A 339 27.33 13.01 5.81
CA HIS A 339 28.52 12.17 5.57
C HIS A 339 29.50 12.82 4.57
N CYS A 340 29.32 14.10 4.28
CA CYS A 340 30.14 14.87 3.35
C CYS A 340 30.81 16.05 4.05
N GLY A 341 31.99 16.44 3.58
CA GLY A 341 32.64 17.69 3.96
C GLY A 341 33.38 18.31 2.77
N TRP A 342 33.74 19.58 2.94
CA TRP A 342 34.33 20.41 1.90
C TRP A 342 35.84 20.55 2.11
N CYS A 343 36.62 20.15 1.11
CA CYS A 343 38.03 20.47 1.01
C CYS A 343 38.19 21.81 0.28
N ALA A 344 38.32 22.90 1.04
CA ALA A 344 38.62 24.22 0.50
C ALA A 344 40.10 24.34 0.11
N TRP A 345 40.38 25.06 -0.97
CA TRP A 345 41.72 25.32 -1.46
C TRP A 345 42.23 26.67 -0.93
N GLY A 346 43.34 26.66 -0.20
CA GLY A 346 43.90 27.90 0.37
C GLY A 346 44.27 28.93 -0.72
N GLY A 347 43.82 30.17 -0.53
CA GLY A 347 44.09 31.29 -1.43
C GLY A 347 43.13 31.42 -2.62
N GLN A 348 42.00 30.73 -2.61
CA GLN A 348 40.86 31.01 -3.49
C GLN A 348 39.60 31.17 -2.65
N ASP A 349 38.88 32.26 -2.86
CA ASP A 349 37.68 32.59 -2.10
C ASP A 349 36.56 31.59 -2.46
N GLY A 350 36.20 30.71 -1.51
CA GLY A 350 35.21 29.62 -1.68
C GLY A 350 35.63 28.37 -2.49
N GLY A 351 36.72 28.42 -3.25
CA GLY A 351 37.15 27.32 -4.12
C GLY A 351 37.41 26.00 -3.38
N GLY A 352 36.85 24.88 -3.84
CA GLY A 352 37.05 23.59 -3.19
C GLY A 352 36.38 22.39 -3.86
N ARG A 353 36.39 21.23 -3.17
CA ARG A 353 35.71 20.00 -3.60
C ARG A 353 35.01 19.29 -2.44
N CYS A 354 33.81 18.77 -2.70
CA CYS A 354 33.08 17.94 -1.74
C CYS A 354 33.62 16.50 -1.73
N LEU A 355 33.90 15.94 -0.55
CA LEU A 355 34.35 14.57 -0.32
C LEU A 355 33.52 13.89 0.77
N GLU A 356 33.51 12.56 0.81
CA GLU A 356 33.02 11.82 1.98
C GLU A 356 33.96 12.03 3.17
N GLY A 357 33.40 12.23 4.35
CA GLY A 357 34.17 12.46 5.57
C GLY A 357 33.31 12.82 6.77
N GLY A 358 33.97 13.09 7.89
CA GLY A 358 33.35 13.48 9.15
C GLY A 358 34.05 14.67 9.79
N LEU A 359 33.74 14.93 11.07
CA LEU A 359 34.34 16.01 11.85
C LEU A 359 35.88 15.98 11.88
N SER A 360 36.47 14.79 11.75
CA SER A 360 37.91 14.52 11.81
C SER A 360 38.65 14.58 10.47
N GLY A 361 37.96 14.75 9.34
CA GLY A 361 38.57 14.76 8.00
C GLY A 361 37.82 13.90 6.97
N PRO A 362 38.34 13.83 5.73
CA PRO A 362 37.84 12.91 4.69
C PRO A 362 38.01 11.43 5.07
N ARG A 363 37.24 10.57 4.42
CA ARG A 363 37.34 9.10 4.54
C ARG A 363 38.63 8.55 3.90
N ASP A 364 39.09 7.41 4.43
CA ASP A 364 40.17 6.55 3.90
C ASP A 364 41.48 7.25 3.50
N GLY A 365 42.12 7.92 4.46
CA GLY A 365 43.51 8.40 4.33
C GLY A 365 43.73 9.51 3.29
N LEU A 366 42.66 9.97 2.64
CA LEU A 366 42.68 11.09 1.72
C LEU A 366 42.84 12.40 2.50
N THR A 367 44.01 13.03 2.39
CA THR A 367 44.11 14.46 2.66
C THR A 367 43.40 15.24 1.55
N CYS A 368 43.18 16.54 1.72
CA CYS A 368 42.60 17.40 0.67
C CYS A 368 43.49 17.54 -0.61
N GLY A 369 44.56 16.76 -0.75
CA GLY A 369 45.33 16.54 -1.97
C GLY A 369 46.22 17.70 -2.43
N ARG A 370 46.12 18.87 -1.81
CA ARG A 370 46.96 20.05 -2.07
C ARG A 370 47.54 20.60 -0.77
N PRO A 371 48.81 21.06 -0.76
CA PRO A 371 49.36 21.82 0.35
C PRO A 371 48.56 23.12 0.52
N GLY A 372 48.17 23.43 1.75
CA GLY A 372 47.34 24.61 2.08
C GLY A 372 45.82 24.44 1.94
N ALA A 373 45.32 23.24 1.61
CA ALA A 373 43.87 22.97 1.60
C ALA A 373 43.34 22.60 3.00
N SER A 374 42.21 23.19 3.40
CA SER A 374 41.58 23.01 4.72
C SER A 374 40.25 22.25 4.64
N TRP A 375 40.00 21.39 5.63
CA TRP A 375 38.76 20.63 5.75
C TRP A 375 37.69 21.41 6.52
N ALA A 376 36.51 21.55 5.91
CA ALA A 376 35.31 22.14 6.49
C ALA A 376 34.20 21.08 6.55
N PHE A 377 33.55 20.94 7.72
CA PHE A 377 32.48 19.95 7.93
C PHE A 377 31.26 20.52 8.66
N LEU A 378 31.47 21.40 9.64
CA LEU A 378 30.38 22.06 10.38
C LEU A 378 29.92 23.37 9.74
N SER A 379 30.84 24.09 9.12
CA SER A 379 30.62 25.42 8.53
C SER A 379 31.58 25.59 7.36
N CYS A 380 31.15 26.32 6.34
CA CYS A 380 32.00 26.68 5.21
C CYS A 380 33.08 27.70 5.65
N PRO A 381 34.26 27.70 5.02
CA PRO A 381 35.21 28.79 5.17
C PRO A 381 34.62 30.07 4.53
N PRO A 382 35.17 31.27 4.84
CA PRO A 382 34.75 32.50 4.18
C PRO A 382 34.96 32.41 2.66
N GLU A 383 33.97 32.90 1.91
CA GLU A 383 33.93 32.95 0.45
C GLU A 383 33.56 34.40 0.08
N ASP A 384 34.20 35.01 -0.93
CA ASP A 384 33.76 36.30 -1.48
C ASP A 384 32.73 36.01 -2.58
N GLU A 385 31.45 36.09 -2.24
CA GLU A 385 30.40 35.71 -3.20
C GLU A 385 30.22 36.74 -4.31
N CYS A 386 30.62 38.00 -4.07
CA CYS A 386 30.57 39.08 -5.06
C CYS A 386 31.64 38.93 -6.14
N ALA A 387 32.88 38.59 -5.78
CA ALA A 387 33.99 38.38 -6.71
C ALA A 387 33.83 37.11 -7.57
N ASN A 388 33.20 36.07 -7.01
CA ASN A 388 33.02 34.78 -7.69
C ASN A 388 31.69 34.63 -8.44
N GLY A 389 30.80 35.62 -8.38
CA GLY A 389 29.48 35.56 -9.01
C GLY A 389 28.54 34.52 -8.38
N HIS A 390 28.71 34.25 -7.09
CA HIS A 390 27.89 33.32 -6.30
C HIS A 390 26.78 34.05 -5.50
N HIS A 391 26.36 35.22 -5.98
CA HIS A 391 25.31 36.07 -5.39
C HIS A 391 24.03 36.10 -6.24
N ASP A 392 22.90 36.51 -5.64
CA ASP A 392 21.61 36.67 -6.33
C ASP A 392 21.23 38.15 -6.64
N CYS A 393 22.11 39.11 -6.33
CA CYS A 393 21.91 40.53 -6.62
C CYS A 393 21.60 40.81 -8.11
N ASN A 394 20.56 41.61 -8.36
CA ASN A 394 20.07 41.97 -9.70
C ASN A 394 20.86 43.14 -10.33
N GLU A 395 20.70 43.39 -11.64
CA GLU A 395 21.42 44.45 -12.38
C GLU A 395 21.17 45.87 -11.83
N THR A 396 20.07 46.11 -11.10
CA THR A 396 19.76 47.39 -10.43
C THR A 396 20.38 47.51 -9.02
N GLN A 397 21.13 46.49 -8.58
CA GLN A 397 21.77 46.41 -7.27
C GLN A 397 23.31 46.37 -7.40
N ASN A 398 23.99 46.70 -6.30
CA ASN A 398 25.41 46.50 -6.07
C ASN A 398 25.57 45.40 -4.99
N CYS A 399 26.41 44.40 -5.26
CA CYS A 399 26.81 43.37 -4.31
C CYS A 399 27.90 43.92 -3.38
N HIS A 400 27.74 43.71 -2.06
CA HIS A 400 28.75 43.97 -1.05
C HIS A 400 29.05 42.68 -0.30
N ASP A 401 30.33 42.31 -0.25
CA ASP A 401 30.79 41.13 0.47
C ASP A 401 30.78 41.35 1.99
N GLN A 402 30.44 40.32 2.76
CA GLN A 402 30.52 40.31 4.23
C GLN A 402 31.20 39.03 4.73
N PRO A 403 31.78 39.01 5.95
CA PRO A 403 32.53 37.85 6.46
C PRO A 403 31.78 36.50 6.55
N HIS A 404 30.46 36.50 6.37
CA HIS A 404 29.56 35.35 6.50
C HIS A 404 28.45 35.31 5.40
N GLY A 405 28.68 35.94 4.25
CA GLY A 405 27.72 36.03 3.13
C GLY A 405 27.76 37.40 2.44
N TYR A 406 26.82 37.71 1.55
CA TYR A 406 26.77 38.97 0.81
C TYR A 406 25.49 39.80 1.07
N GLU A 407 25.54 41.09 0.76
CA GLU A 407 24.43 42.06 0.87
C GLU A 407 24.22 42.84 -0.44
N CYS A 408 22.99 42.85 -0.95
CA CYS A 408 22.62 43.57 -2.17
C CYS A 408 22.00 44.95 -1.85
N SER A 409 22.66 46.04 -2.25
CA SER A 409 22.16 47.42 -2.07
C SER A 409 21.68 48.04 -3.39
N CYS A 410 20.71 48.97 -3.36
CA CYS A 410 20.24 49.63 -4.60
C CYS A 410 21.24 50.64 -5.16
N LYS A 411 21.34 50.70 -6.50
CA LYS A 411 22.10 51.74 -7.21
C LYS A 411 21.48 53.13 -7.05
N THR A 412 22.30 54.18 -7.12
CA THR A 412 21.88 55.57 -6.99
C THR A 412 20.72 55.92 -7.94
N GLY A 413 19.66 56.53 -7.41
CA GLY A 413 18.43 56.80 -8.16
C GLY A 413 17.39 55.68 -8.12
N TYR A 414 17.67 54.56 -7.44
CA TYR A 414 16.72 53.47 -7.20
C TYR A 414 16.50 53.27 -5.69
N LEU A 415 15.26 52.92 -5.29
CA LEU A 415 14.89 52.59 -3.92
C LEU A 415 14.38 51.15 -3.82
N MET A 416 14.70 50.47 -2.71
CA MET A 416 14.27 49.10 -2.46
C MET A 416 12.76 49.07 -2.18
N ASP A 417 12.02 48.23 -2.91
CA ASP A 417 10.63 47.93 -2.58
C ASP A 417 10.56 46.80 -1.55
N ASN A 418 10.19 47.16 -0.31
CA ASN A 418 10.06 46.24 0.82
C ASN A 418 9.10 45.05 0.59
N VAL A 419 8.22 45.10 -0.42
CA VAL A 419 7.28 44.01 -0.74
C VAL A 419 7.86 43.01 -1.74
N THR A 420 8.74 43.44 -2.65
CA THR A 420 9.26 42.59 -3.74
C THR A 420 10.77 42.32 -3.68
N GLY A 421 11.52 43.02 -2.81
CA GLY A 421 12.98 42.90 -2.73
C GLY A 421 13.73 43.49 -3.95
N LEU A 422 13.04 44.26 -4.79
CA LEU A 422 13.57 44.80 -6.05
C LEU A 422 13.74 46.32 -5.96
N CYS A 423 14.85 46.81 -6.52
CA CYS A 423 15.15 48.24 -6.59
C CYS A 423 14.39 48.91 -7.75
N ARG A 424 13.55 49.91 -7.43
CA ARG A 424 12.71 50.66 -8.38
C ARG A 424 13.25 52.08 -8.63
N PRO A 425 13.23 52.60 -9.87
CA PRO A 425 13.76 53.93 -10.19
C PRO A 425 12.91 55.06 -9.58
N VAL A 426 13.56 56.18 -9.27
CA VAL A 426 12.96 57.37 -8.66
C VAL A 426 13.03 58.56 -9.63
N CYS A 427 11.88 59.18 -9.89
CA CYS A 427 11.78 60.40 -10.68
C CYS A 427 11.44 61.57 -9.74
N ALA A 428 12.38 62.49 -9.51
CA ALA A 428 12.30 63.55 -8.52
C ALA A 428 11.16 64.55 -8.78
N GLN A 429 10.73 64.68 -10.03
CA GLN A 429 9.62 65.57 -10.43
C GLN A 429 8.26 64.85 -10.40
N GLY A 430 8.25 63.54 -10.12
CA GLY A 430 7.09 62.67 -10.32
C GLY A 430 6.80 62.39 -11.80
N CYS A 431 5.91 61.43 -12.05
CA CYS A 431 5.34 61.14 -13.36
C CYS A 431 3.81 61.05 -13.21
N VAL A 432 3.08 62.17 -13.31
CA VAL A 432 1.66 62.23 -12.91
C VAL A 432 0.79 61.19 -13.64
N ASN A 433 0.88 61.15 -14.98
CA ASN A 433 0.26 60.13 -15.82
C ASN A 433 1.33 59.40 -16.64
N GLY A 434 2.32 58.83 -15.97
CA GLY A 434 3.37 58.02 -16.58
C GLY A 434 4.05 57.10 -15.58
N SER A 435 4.85 56.16 -16.07
CA SER A 435 5.71 55.32 -15.23
C SER A 435 7.14 55.85 -15.25
N CYS A 436 7.76 55.99 -14.08
CA CYS A 436 9.21 56.16 -13.98
C CYS A 436 9.88 54.85 -14.42
N VAL A 437 10.66 54.87 -15.50
CA VAL A 437 11.33 53.67 -16.05
C VAL A 437 12.84 53.67 -15.77
N GLU A 438 13.41 54.86 -15.63
CA GLU A 438 14.80 55.12 -15.23
C GLU A 438 14.78 56.37 -14.33
N PRO A 439 15.84 56.65 -13.54
CA PRO A 439 15.91 57.86 -12.71
C PRO A 439 15.65 59.13 -13.53
N ASP A 440 14.69 59.93 -13.07
CA ASP A 440 14.18 61.14 -13.76
C ASP A 440 13.64 60.96 -15.21
N HIS A 441 13.43 59.72 -15.69
CA HIS A 441 12.82 59.45 -16.99
C HIS A 441 11.39 58.88 -16.88
N CYS A 442 10.40 59.74 -17.17
CA CYS A 442 9.00 59.37 -17.23
C CYS A 442 8.57 58.85 -18.61
N ARG A 443 8.16 57.58 -18.69
CA ARG A 443 7.43 57.05 -19.85
C ARG A 443 5.95 57.36 -19.69
N CYS A 444 5.44 58.34 -20.44
CA CYS A 444 4.05 58.77 -20.35
C CYS A 444 3.06 57.68 -20.78
N HIS A 445 1.89 57.68 -20.14
CA HIS A 445 0.77 56.83 -20.52
C HIS A 445 0.08 57.38 -21.78
N PHE A 446 -0.61 56.47 -22.49
CA PHE A 446 -1.27 56.77 -23.76
C PHE A 446 -2.21 57.98 -23.66
N GLY A 447 -2.08 58.92 -24.60
CA GLY A 447 -2.83 60.18 -24.61
C GLY A 447 -2.23 61.31 -23.77
N PHE A 448 -1.10 61.11 -23.09
CA PHE A 448 -0.41 62.15 -22.31
C PHE A 448 1.00 62.44 -22.84
N VAL A 449 1.40 63.71 -22.79
CA VAL A 449 2.70 64.21 -23.26
C VAL A 449 3.33 65.22 -22.29
N GLY A 450 4.63 65.46 -22.45
CA GLY A 450 5.42 66.39 -21.62
C GLY A 450 6.27 65.68 -20.56
N ARG A 451 7.24 66.40 -19.98
CA ARG A 451 8.29 65.81 -19.11
C ARG A 451 7.77 65.14 -17.83
N ASN A 452 6.63 65.59 -17.31
CA ASN A 452 5.91 65.00 -16.16
C ASN A 452 4.54 64.41 -16.59
N CYS A 453 4.36 64.15 -17.90
CA CYS A 453 3.16 63.52 -18.47
C CYS A 453 1.82 64.18 -18.09
N SER A 454 1.84 65.47 -17.76
CA SER A 454 0.68 66.17 -17.17
C SER A 454 -0.23 66.79 -18.24
N THR A 455 0.12 66.74 -19.52
CA THR A 455 -0.63 67.37 -20.62
C THR A 455 -1.36 66.31 -21.44
N GLU A 456 -2.69 66.36 -21.44
CA GLU A 456 -3.55 65.45 -22.23
C GLU A 456 -3.68 65.91 -23.70
N CYS A 457 -3.64 64.97 -24.64
CA CYS A 457 -3.86 65.19 -26.08
C CYS A 457 -5.37 65.31 -26.40
N ARG A 458 -5.74 66.23 -27.30
CA ARG A 458 -7.13 66.47 -27.73
C ARG A 458 -7.56 65.51 -28.85
N CYS A 459 -7.38 64.23 -28.59
CA CYS A 459 -7.60 63.13 -29.53
C CYS A 459 -8.60 62.11 -29.01
N ASN A 460 -9.58 62.57 -28.20
CA ASN A 460 -10.56 61.75 -27.49
C ASN A 460 -9.97 60.52 -26.76
N ARG A 461 -8.70 60.59 -26.28
CA ARG A 461 -7.97 59.46 -25.67
C ARG A 461 -7.77 58.26 -26.60
N HIS A 462 -7.72 58.50 -27.91
CA HIS A 462 -7.56 57.47 -28.93
C HIS A 462 -6.32 57.67 -29.83
N SER A 463 -5.51 58.70 -29.60
CA SER A 463 -4.24 58.91 -30.31
C SER A 463 -3.23 59.67 -29.44
N GLU A 464 -1.96 59.47 -29.76
CA GLU A 464 -0.86 60.30 -29.27
C GLU A 464 -0.75 61.56 -30.15
N CYS A 465 -0.45 62.70 -29.53
CA CYS A 465 -0.23 63.97 -30.21
C CYS A 465 1.27 64.27 -30.29
N ALA A 466 1.70 65.02 -31.31
CA ALA A 466 3.13 65.23 -31.61
C ALA A 466 3.94 65.93 -30.49
N GLY A 467 3.26 66.56 -29.52
CA GLY A 467 3.88 67.12 -28.32
C GLY A 467 3.02 68.20 -27.67
N VAL A 468 3.56 68.82 -26.62
CA VAL A 468 2.85 69.84 -25.81
C VAL A 468 2.36 71.04 -26.66
N GLY A 469 3.06 71.38 -27.75
CA GLY A 469 2.69 72.46 -28.66
C GLY A 469 1.69 72.10 -29.76
N ALA A 470 1.33 70.82 -29.93
CA ALA A 470 0.51 70.32 -31.06
C ALA A 470 -0.59 69.36 -30.59
N ARG A 471 -1.30 69.73 -29.52
CA ARG A 471 -2.25 68.86 -28.79
C ARG A 471 -3.47 68.42 -29.63
N ASP A 472 -3.83 69.19 -30.64
CA ASP A 472 -4.96 68.94 -31.55
C ASP A 472 -4.57 68.09 -32.78
N HIS A 473 -3.28 67.82 -32.99
CA HIS A 473 -2.80 67.02 -34.12
C HIS A 473 -2.55 65.57 -33.69
N CYS A 474 -3.52 64.71 -33.98
CA CYS A 474 -3.54 63.30 -33.62
C CYS A 474 -2.76 62.47 -34.64
N LEU A 475 -1.68 61.80 -34.20
CA LEU A 475 -0.75 61.10 -35.10
C LEU A 475 -1.38 59.86 -35.76
N LEU A 476 -1.99 58.98 -34.95
CA LEU A 476 -2.63 57.76 -35.43
C LEU A 476 -3.79 57.37 -34.51
N CYS A 477 -5.02 57.44 -35.01
CA CYS A 477 -6.20 56.97 -34.30
C CYS A 477 -6.13 55.44 -34.07
N ARG A 478 -6.10 55.05 -32.81
CA ARG A 478 -6.17 53.68 -32.29
C ARG A 478 -7.57 53.40 -31.72
N ASN A 479 -7.76 52.27 -31.06
CA ASN A 479 -9.05 51.85 -30.48
C ASN A 479 -10.21 51.80 -31.50
N HIS A 480 -9.89 51.48 -32.76
CA HIS A 480 -10.84 51.37 -33.88
C HIS A 480 -11.64 52.65 -34.18
N THR A 481 -10.98 53.80 -34.03
CA THR A 481 -11.54 55.12 -34.30
C THR A 481 -10.99 55.74 -35.60
N LYS A 482 -11.70 56.76 -36.09
CA LYS A 482 -11.36 57.60 -37.25
C LYS A 482 -11.87 59.03 -37.01
N GLY A 483 -11.46 59.96 -37.86
CA GLY A 483 -11.76 61.39 -37.72
C GLY A 483 -10.50 62.18 -37.33
N SER A 484 -10.55 63.52 -37.42
CA SER A 484 -9.37 64.36 -37.16
C SER A 484 -8.98 64.39 -35.68
N HIS A 485 -9.95 64.13 -34.78
CA HIS A 485 -9.75 64.02 -33.34
C HIS A 485 -10.11 62.62 -32.84
N CYS A 486 -10.13 61.63 -33.74
CA CYS A 486 -10.51 60.25 -33.45
C CYS A 486 -11.93 60.11 -32.87
N GLU A 487 -12.85 60.97 -33.31
CA GLU A 487 -14.18 61.16 -32.72
C GLU A 487 -15.30 60.25 -33.28
N GLN A 488 -14.97 59.34 -34.21
CA GLN A 488 -15.93 58.41 -34.83
C GLN A 488 -15.40 56.97 -34.81
N CYS A 489 -16.28 55.97 -34.75
CA CYS A 489 -15.89 54.56 -34.94
C CYS A 489 -15.60 54.23 -36.42
N LEU A 490 -14.73 53.24 -36.65
CA LEU A 490 -14.51 52.65 -37.97
C LEU A 490 -15.77 51.94 -38.51
N PRO A 491 -15.90 51.75 -39.84
CA PRO A 491 -16.96 50.92 -40.42
C PRO A 491 -17.00 49.52 -39.80
N LEU A 492 -18.21 49.00 -39.55
CA LEU A 492 -18.45 47.74 -38.83
C LEU A 492 -18.03 47.76 -37.34
N PHE A 493 -17.89 48.95 -36.73
CA PHE A 493 -17.75 49.10 -35.28
C PHE A 493 -18.86 50.01 -34.74
N VAL A 494 -19.45 49.62 -33.61
CA VAL A 494 -20.50 50.34 -32.88
C VAL A 494 -19.98 50.76 -31.50
N GLY A 495 -20.44 51.90 -31.01
CA GLY A 495 -19.86 52.56 -29.84
C GLY A 495 -19.85 54.08 -29.99
N SER A 496 -19.43 54.77 -28.93
CA SER A 496 -19.04 56.17 -29.00
C SER A 496 -17.52 56.27 -28.88
N ALA A 497 -16.90 57.08 -29.74
CA ALA A 497 -15.48 57.39 -29.71
C ALA A 497 -15.17 58.73 -29.01
N VAL A 498 -16.19 59.39 -28.43
CA VAL A 498 -16.03 60.68 -27.76
C VAL A 498 -15.62 60.46 -26.30
N GLY A 499 -14.68 61.25 -25.79
CA GLY A 499 -14.28 61.24 -24.38
C GLY A 499 -13.55 60.00 -23.89
N GLY A 500 -13.04 59.15 -24.80
CA GLY A 500 -12.39 57.87 -24.47
C GLY A 500 -13.35 56.68 -24.40
N GLY A 501 -14.52 56.76 -25.04
CA GLY A 501 -15.43 55.62 -25.21
C GLY A 501 -14.84 54.47 -26.06
N THR A 502 -15.60 53.39 -26.25
CA THR A 502 -15.08 52.18 -26.94
C THR A 502 -15.84 51.85 -28.20
N CYS A 503 -15.13 51.72 -29.32
CA CYS A 503 -15.66 51.18 -30.58
C CYS A 503 -15.50 49.64 -30.62
N ARG A 504 -16.62 48.92 -30.60
CA ARG A 504 -16.69 47.46 -30.58
C ARG A 504 -17.09 46.93 -31.95
N PRO A 505 -16.41 45.91 -32.52
CA PRO A 505 -16.78 45.40 -33.84
C PRO A 505 -18.18 44.77 -33.82
N CYS A 506 -18.93 44.89 -34.92
CA CYS A 506 -20.26 44.28 -35.10
C CYS A 506 -20.24 42.79 -34.74
N HIS A 507 -19.19 42.07 -35.13
CA HIS A 507 -19.00 40.66 -34.74
C HIS A 507 -19.07 40.43 -33.22
N THR A 508 -18.44 41.27 -32.41
CA THR A 508 -18.51 41.16 -30.94
C THR A 508 -19.85 41.67 -30.39
N PHE A 509 -20.42 42.71 -30.98
CA PHE A 509 -21.75 43.22 -30.61
C PHE A 509 -22.86 42.18 -30.84
N CYS A 510 -22.79 41.46 -31.97
CA CYS A 510 -23.69 40.37 -32.37
C CYS A 510 -23.31 39.00 -31.80
N ARG A 511 -22.54 38.96 -30.70
CA ARG A 511 -22.08 37.74 -29.99
C ARG A 511 -21.40 36.67 -30.87
N GLY A 512 -20.77 37.07 -31.97
CA GLY A 512 -20.14 36.17 -32.94
C GLY A 512 -21.10 35.52 -33.93
N ASN A 513 -22.40 35.83 -33.85
CA ASN A 513 -23.45 35.24 -34.70
C ASN A 513 -23.79 36.11 -35.93
N SER A 514 -23.23 37.31 -36.07
CA SER A 514 -23.23 38.08 -37.33
C SER A 514 -22.04 39.03 -37.42
N HIS A 515 -21.48 39.20 -38.62
CA HIS A 515 -20.40 40.16 -38.87
C HIS A 515 -20.90 41.57 -39.23
N VAL A 516 -22.21 41.76 -39.44
CA VAL A 516 -22.79 42.99 -39.98
C VAL A 516 -23.90 43.49 -39.05
N CYS A 517 -23.79 44.75 -38.66
CA CYS A 517 -24.78 45.47 -37.87
C CYS A 517 -25.07 46.84 -38.49
N VAL A 518 -26.34 47.23 -38.50
CA VAL A 518 -26.90 48.43 -39.16
C VAL A 518 -27.83 49.14 -38.18
N SER A 519 -28.19 50.41 -38.39
CA SER A 519 -29.19 51.05 -37.54
C SER A 519 -30.60 50.48 -37.79
N ARG A 520 -31.47 50.51 -36.78
CA ARG A 520 -32.87 50.07 -36.91
C ARG A 520 -33.61 50.83 -38.03
N LYS A 521 -33.31 52.11 -38.22
CA LYS A 521 -33.83 52.96 -39.31
C LYS A 521 -33.32 52.49 -40.68
N GLU A 522 -32.04 52.16 -40.81
CA GLU A 522 -31.46 51.57 -42.03
C GLU A 522 -32.08 50.21 -42.36
N LEU A 523 -32.31 49.35 -41.36
CA LEU A 523 -32.93 48.03 -41.54
C LEU A 523 -34.38 48.14 -42.06
N GLU A 524 -35.15 49.12 -41.55
CA GLU A 524 -36.50 49.41 -42.03
C GLU A 524 -36.53 49.98 -43.46
N MET A 525 -35.53 50.79 -43.84
CA MET A 525 -35.39 51.30 -45.21
C MET A 525 -34.92 50.21 -46.18
N ALA A 526 -33.96 49.37 -45.80
CA ALA A 526 -33.46 48.26 -46.62
C ALA A 526 -34.53 47.19 -46.89
N ARG A 527 -35.50 47.02 -45.99
CA ARG A 527 -36.71 46.20 -46.22
C ARG A 527 -37.69 46.80 -47.23
N ARG A 528 -37.60 48.11 -47.53
CA ARG A 528 -38.48 48.83 -48.48
C ARG A 528 -37.83 49.04 -49.85
N GLU A 529 -36.53 49.32 -49.92
CA GLU A 529 -35.78 49.51 -51.18
C GLU A 529 -34.42 48.75 -51.17
N PRO A 530 -34.26 47.66 -51.94
CA PRO A 530 -33.05 46.81 -51.88
C PRO A 530 -31.76 47.35 -52.54
N ARG A 531 -31.69 48.63 -52.95
CA ARG A 531 -30.73 49.08 -53.98
C ARG A 531 -29.80 50.25 -53.66
N SER A 532 -29.65 50.65 -52.39
CA SER A 532 -28.61 51.59 -51.96
C SER A 532 -27.58 50.95 -51.02
N THR A 533 -26.34 51.40 -51.11
CA THR A 533 -25.21 50.93 -50.27
C THR A 533 -25.42 51.31 -48.79
N PRO A 534 -25.03 50.46 -47.82
CA PRO A 534 -25.26 50.75 -46.40
C PRO A 534 -24.42 51.94 -45.90
N TRP A 535 -25.10 52.95 -45.41
CA TRP A 535 -24.54 53.98 -44.54
C TRP A 535 -24.49 53.42 -43.10
N ILE A 536 -23.51 53.83 -42.29
CA ILE A 536 -23.05 53.06 -41.13
C ILE A 536 -23.62 53.62 -39.80
N PRO A 537 -24.09 52.77 -38.86
CA PRO A 537 -24.57 53.22 -37.55
C PRO A 537 -23.49 53.92 -36.72
N ARG A 538 -23.92 54.91 -35.92
CA ARG A 538 -23.04 55.75 -35.08
C ARG A 538 -23.20 55.54 -33.57
N SER A 539 -24.10 54.66 -33.12
CA SER A 539 -24.43 54.45 -31.70
C SER A 539 -24.81 52.99 -31.42
N GLU A 540 -24.60 52.52 -30.18
CA GLU A 540 -24.98 51.16 -29.74
C GLU A 540 -26.49 50.97 -29.57
N ASP A 541 -27.23 52.02 -29.20
CA ASP A 541 -28.68 51.94 -28.90
C ASP A 541 -29.56 51.80 -30.13
N GLU A 542 -29.06 52.20 -31.30
CA GLU A 542 -29.79 52.09 -32.57
C GLU A 542 -29.34 50.88 -33.41
N ALA A 543 -28.30 50.15 -33.00
CA ALA A 543 -27.67 49.10 -33.81
C ALA A 543 -28.38 47.73 -33.68
N VAL A 544 -28.64 47.10 -34.84
CA VAL A 544 -29.31 45.80 -35.00
C VAL A 544 -28.45 44.90 -35.90
N CYS A 545 -28.32 43.64 -35.51
CA CYS A 545 -27.58 42.61 -36.22
C CYS A 545 -28.41 42.01 -37.36
N VAL A 546 -27.80 41.79 -38.52
CA VAL A 546 -28.48 41.19 -39.69
C VAL A 546 -27.99 39.79 -39.98
N ASN A 547 -28.92 38.90 -40.38
CA ASN A 547 -28.66 37.50 -40.72
C ASN A 547 -27.95 36.71 -39.61
N CYS A 548 -28.62 36.55 -38.46
CA CYS A 548 -28.12 35.77 -37.32
C CYS A 548 -27.83 34.32 -37.72
N GLN A 549 -26.58 33.91 -37.55
CA GLN A 549 -26.09 32.56 -37.82
C GLN A 549 -26.19 31.68 -36.56
N ASN A 550 -25.76 30.42 -36.68
CA ASN A 550 -25.56 29.53 -35.53
C ASN A 550 -26.83 29.35 -34.66
N ASN A 551 -28.00 29.18 -35.30
CA ASN A 551 -29.30 28.95 -34.65
C ASN A 551 -29.68 30.00 -33.58
N SER A 552 -29.26 31.25 -33.78
CA SER A 552 -29.56 32.38 -32.89
C SER A 552 -30.59 33.35 -33.48
N TYR A 553 -31.25 34.11 -32.62
CA TYR A 553 -32.22 35.14 -32.98
C TYR A 553 -32.21 36.31 -31.97
N GLY A 554 -32.91 37.39 -32.30
CA GLY A 554 -32.93 38.64 -31.52
C GLY A 554 -32.15 39.78 -32.19
N ASP A 555 -32.32 41.01 -31.70
CA ASP A 555 -31.74 42.21 -32.31
C ASP A 555 -30.20 42.23 -32.24
N LYS A 556 -29.60 41.47 -31.32
CA LYS A 556 -28.16 41.27 -31.15
C LYS A 556 -27.73 39.81 -31.38
N CYS A 557 -28.60 38.99 -31.99
CA CYS A 557 -28.43 37.55 -32.14
C CYS A 557 -28.12 36.86 -30.78
N GLU A 558 -28.82 37.28 -29.74
CA GLU A 558 -28.52 37.01 -28.33
C GLU A 558 -29.23 35.78 -27.75
N SER A 559 -30.34 35.36 -28.34
CA SER A 559 -31.17 34.23 -27.91
C SER A 559 -31.02 33.04 -28.85
N CYS A 560 -31.32 31.84 -28.36
CA CYS A 560 -31.15 30.59 -29.11
C CYS A 560 -32.50 30.01 -29.54
N LEU A 561 -32.60 29.53 -30.78
CA LEU A 561 -33.83 28.88 -31.26
C LEU A 561 -34.22 27.71 -30.36
N HIS A 562 -35.52 27.49 -30.20
CA HIS A 562 -36.09 26.44 -29.36
C HIS A 562 -35.46 25.06 -29.65
N GLY A 563 -35.00 24.36 -28.60
CA GLY A 563 -34.18 23.14 -28.71
C GLY A 563 -32.67 23.38 -28.72
N TYR A 564 -32.23 24.64 -28.60
CA TYR A 564 -30.85 25.05 -28.39
C TYR A 564 -30.74 25.95 -27.15
N PHE A 565 -29.56 25.96 -26.52
CA PHE A 565 -29.26 26.79 -25.35
C PHE A 565 -27.91 27.50 -25.49
N LEU A 566 -27.72 28.58 -24.76
CA LEU A 566 -26.52 29.40 -24.82
C LEU A 566 -25.36 28.78 -24.01
N LEU A 567 -24.33 28.30 -24.69
CA LEU A 567 -23.09 27.78 -24.09
C LEU A 567 -21.89 28.56 -24.65
N ASP A 568 -21.13 29.22 -23.77
CA ASP A 568 -19.96 30.05 -24.13
C ASP A 568 -20.20 31.01 -25.32
N GLY A 569 -21.39 31.61 -25.37
CA GLY A 569 -21.82 32.55 -26.41
C GLY A 569 -22.38 31.92 -27.70
N LYS A 570 -22.44 30.58 -27.79
CA LYS A 570 -22.93 29.83 -28.95
C LYS A 570 -24.18 29.02 -28.62
N CYS A 571 -25.14 28.97 -29.54
CA CYS A 571 -26.33 28.14 -29.37
C CYS A 571 -26.01 26.67 -29.65
N THR A 572 -26.02 25.85 -28.59
CA THR A 572 -25.72 24.42 -28.61
C THR A 572 -27.01 23.62 -28.51
N LYS A 573 -27.19 22.53 -29.26
CA LYS A 573 -28.40 21.69 -29.17
C LYS A 573 -28.54 21.13 -27.74
N CYS A 574 -29.76 21.11 -27.19
CA CYS A 574 -30.07 20.52 -25.89
C CYS A 574 -29.51 19.08 -25.75
N GLN A 575 -28.80 18.80 -24.65
CA GLN A 575 -28.08 17.53 -24.43
C GLN A 575 -28.80 16.60 -23.44
N CYS A 576 -30.10 16.38 -23.65
CA CYS A 576 -30.95 15.58 -22.76
C CYS A 576 -30.76 14.04 -22.90
N ASN A 577 -29.55 13.58 -23.23
CA ASN A 577 -29.17 12.18 -23.44
C ASN A 577 -30.08 11.35 -24.39
N GLY A 578 -30.82 12.00 -25.29
CA GLY A 578 -31.76 11.34 -26.21
C GLY A 578 -33.17 11.10 -25.64
N HIS A 579 -33.47 11.62 -24.44
CA HIS A 579 -34.77 11.46 -23.76
C HIS A 579 -35.62 12.73 -23.71
N ALA A 580 -35.13 13.82 -24.33
CA ALA A 580 -35.90 15.01 -24.71
C ALA A 580 -35.14 15.80 -25.80
N ASP A 581 -35.86 16.62 -26.57
CA ASP A 581 -35.28 17.54 -27.58
C ASP A 581 -35.31 19.02 -27.15
N THR A 582 -35.86 19.31 -25.96
CA THR A 582 -36.06 20.67 -25.45
C THR A 582 -35.41 20.86 -24.08
N CYS A 583 -34.98 22.08 -23.79
CA CYS A 583 -34.34 22.50 -22.55
C CYS A 583 -34.44 24.03 -22.40
N ASN A 584 -34.04 24.56 -21.26
CA ASN A 584 -33.95 26.00 -20.99
C ASN A 584 -32.89 26.66 -21.89
N GLU A 585 -33.29 27.70 -22.60
CA GLU A 585 -32.48 28.40 -23.61
C GLU A 585 -31.25 29.12 -23.04
N GLN A 586 -31.21 29.37 -21.72
CA GLN A 586 -30.13 30.16 -21.07
C GLN A 586 -28.98 29.32 -20.52
N ASP A 587 -29.27 28.18 -19.89
CA ASP A 587 -28.30 27.35 -19.17
C ASP A 587 -28.31 25.88 -19.64
N GLY A 588 -29.21 25.54 -20.57
CA GLY A 588 -29.40 24.19 -21.09
C GLY A 588 -30.11 23.24 -20.13
N THR A 589 -30.53 23.67 -18.93
CA THR A 589 -31.11 22.79 -17.92
C THR A 589 -32.62 22.56 -18.11
N GLY A 590 -33.28 21.78 -17.25
CA GLY A 590 -34.73 21.58 -17.29
C GLY A 590 -35.24 20.68 -18.42
N CYS A 591 -34.44 19.74 -18.93
CA CYS A 591 -34.91 18.73 -19.90
C CYS A 591 -36.16 17.96 -19.40
N PRO A 592 -37.26 17.86 -20.17
CA PRO A 592 -38.46 17.11 -19.80
C PRO A 592 -38.28 15.59 -20.05
N CYS A 593 -37.47 14.96 -19.20
CA CYS A 593 -37.01 13.57 -19.34
C CYS A 593 -38.13 12.52 -19.50
N GLN A 594 -38.16 11.88 -20.68
CA GLN A 594 -39.05 10.76 -21.02
C GLN A 594 -38.42 9.39 -20.69
N ASN A 595 -39.07 8.29 -21.11
CA ASN A 595 -38.54 6.90 -21.05
C ASN A 595 -38.04 6.45 -19.66
N ASN A 596 -38.73 6.86 -18.59
CA ASN A 596 -38.39 6.56 -17.19
C ASN A 596 -36.99 7.03 -16.77
N THR A 597 -36.50 8.11 -17.39
CA THR A 597 -35.28 8.80 -16.96
C THR A 597 -35.58 9.99 -16.04
N GLU A 598 -34.57 10.42 -15.30
CA GLU A 598 -34.56 11.60 -14.45
C GLU A 598 -33.19 12.30 -14.52
N THR A 599 -33.19 13.59 -14.20
CA THR A 599 -31.97 14.38 -13.99
C THR A 599 -31.55 14.26 -12.53
N GLY A 600 -30.28 13.95 -12.28
CA GLY A 600 -29.72 13.89 -10.93
C GLY A 600 -29.64 15.27 -10.24
N THR A 601 -29.18 15.30 -8.99
CA THR A 601 -29.08 16.53 -8.18
C THR A 601 -27.99 17.50 -8.67
N CYS A 602 -28.31 18.31 -9.68
CA CYS A 602 -27.47 19.45 -10.11
C CYS A 602 -27.49 20.66 -9.15
N GLN A 603 -28.39 20.69 -8.16
CA GLN A 603 -28.66 21.92 -7.40
C GLN A 603 -27.77 22.13 -6.16
N GLY A 604 -27.03 21.09 -5.72
CA GLY A 604 -26.28 21.09 -4.45
C GLY A 604 -24.75 21.09 -4.53
N SER A 605 -24.16 21.09 -5.72
CA SER A 605 -22.72 20.94 -5.94
C SER A 605 -22.00 22.26 -6.28
N SER A 606 -20.68 22.21 -6.46
CA SER A 606 -19.78 23.37 -6.48
C SER A 606 -20.02 24.31 -7.70
N PRO A 607 -19.48 25.56 -7.69
CA PRO A 607 -19.66 26.49 -8.81
C PRO A 607 -19.18 25.96 -10.17
N SER A 608 -18.20 25.04 -10.19
CA SER A 608 -17.75 24.35 -11.40
C SER A 608 -18.74 23.29 -11.87
N ASP A 609 -19.30 22.50 -10.97
CA ASP A 609 -20.23 21.40 -11.31
C ASP A 609 -21.53 21.94 -11.94
N ARG A 610 -21.93 23.16 -11.58
CA ARG A 610 -23.08 23.85 -12.19
C ARG A 610 -22.89 24.16 -13.68
N ARG A 611 -21.66 24.41 -14.16
CA ARG A 611 -21.41 24.67 -15.59
C ARG A 611 -21.67 23.45 -16.46
N ASP A 612 -21.41 22.25 -15.95
CA ASP A 612 -21.52 21.01 -16.72
C ASP A 612 -22.84 20.26 -16.50
N CYS A 613 -23.75 20.76 -15.64
CA CYS A 613 -25.04 20.12 -15.36
C CYS A 613 -25.82 19.73 -16.63
N TYR A 614 -25.77 20.56 -17.68
CA TYR A 614 -26.51 20.33 -18.92
C TYR A 614 -26.21 18.96 -19.57
N LYS A 615 -25.01 18.40 -19.35
CA LYS A 615 -24.56 17.07 -19.84
C LYS A 615 -25.19 15.89 -19.10
N TYR A 616 -25.54 16.09 -17.82
CA TYR A 616 -25.98 15.03 -16.89
C TYR A 616 -27.51 14.93 -16.78
N GLN A 617 -28.23 15.56 -17.69
CA GLN A 617 -29.70 15.56 -17.70
C GLN A 617 -30.26 14.30 -18.34
N CYS A 618 -31.30 13.76 -17.73
CA CYS A 618 -31.86 12.46 -18.09
C CYS A 618 -30.82 11.31 -18.06
N ALA A 619 -29.70 11.50 -17.35
CA ALA A 619 -28.58 10.56 -17.27
C ALA A 619 -28.76 9.49 -16.18
N LYS A 620 -29.86 9.52 -15.42
CA LYS A 620 -30.19 8.55 -14.38
C LYS A 620 -31.57 7.93 -14.67
N CYS A 621 -31.76 6.66 -14.33
CA CYS A 621 -33.09 6.04 -14.34
C CYS A 621 -33.89 6.44 -13.10
N ARG A 622 -35.22 6.57 -13.24
CA ARG A 622 -36.14 6.79 -12.12
C ARG A 622 -36.09 5.65 -11.11
N GLU A 623 -36.51 5.92 -9.88
CA GLU A 623 -36.61 4.90 -8.83
C GLU A 623 -37.38 3.64 -9.31
N SER A 624 -36.86 2.46 -8.99
CA SER A 624 -37.28 1.13 -9.50
C SER A 624 -36.88 0.77 -10.94
N PHE A 625 -36.22 1.65 -11.69
CA PHE A 625 -35.69 1.34 -13.03
C PHE A 625 -34.15 1.27 -13.02
N HIS A 626 -33.60 0.38 -13.83
CA HIS A 626 -32.17 0.11 -13.93
C HIS A 626 -31.70 0.12 -15.38
N GLY A 627 -30.51 0.70 -15.60
CA GLY A 627 -29.90 0.87 -16.91
C GLY A 627 -28.87 2.01 -16.87
N SER A 628 -28.24 2.27 -18.00
CA SER A 628 -27.49 3.51 -18.26
C SER A 628 -28.27 4.23 -19.36
N PRO A 629 -28.94 5.36 -19.11
CA PRO A 629 -29.73 6.04 -20.14
C PRO A 629 -28.90 6.95 -21.07
N LEU A 630 -27.57 6.85 -21.06
CA LEU A 630 -26.69 7.68 -21.86
C LEU A 630 -26.84 7.35 -23.36
N GLY A 631 -26.88 8.38 -24.21
CA GLY A 631 -26.94 8.20 -25.67
C GLY A 631 -28.20 7.51 -26.21
N GLY A 632 -29.34 7.63 -25.52
CA GLY A 632 -30.61 7.01 -25.93
C GLY A 632 -30.75 5.53 -25.55
N GLN A 633 -29.85 5.00 -24.72
CA GLN A 633 -30.03 3.72 -24.05
C GLN A 633 -31.22 3.76 -23.08
N GLN A 634 -31.79 2.60 -22.75
CA GLN A 634 -33.11 2.52 -22.10
C GLN A 634 -33.04 2.12 -20.61
N CYS A 635 -34.06 2.50 -19.86
CA CYS A 635 -34.23 2.15 -18.45
C CYS A 635 -35.25 1.00 -18.30
N TYR A 636 -34.82 -0.10 -17.68
CA TYR A 636 -35.61 -1.35 -17.54
C TYR A 636 -36.14 -1.49 -16.12
N ARG A 637 -37.41 -1.84 -15.95
CA ARG A 637 -37.94 -2.16 -14.60
C ARG A 637 -37.52 -3.55 -14.17
N LEU A 638 -36.88 -3.69 -13.01
CA LEU A 638 -36.51 -5.01 -12.52
C LEU A 638 -37.73 -5.79 -12.01
N ILE A 639 -37.87 -7.04 -12.48
CA ILE A 639 -38.88 -8.00 -12.03
C ILE A 639 -38.22 -8.97 -11.04
N SER A 640 -38.86 -9.16 -9.88
CA SER A 640 -38.44 -10.15 -8.88
C SER A 640 -38.97 -11.56 -9.21
N VAL A 641 -38.34 -12.60 -8.67
CA VAL A 641 -38.89 -13.98 -8.75
C VAL A 641 -40.30 -14.01 -8.14
N GLU A 642 -41.22 -14.71 -8.82
CA GLU A 642 -42.65 -14.82 -8.47
C GLU A 642 -43.45 -13.51 -8.56
N GLN A 643 -42.87 -12.45 -9.13
CA GLN A 643 -43.58 -11.20 -9.38
C GLN A 643 -44.30 -11.21 -10.74
N GLU A 644 -45.59 -10.90 -10.73
CA GLU A 644 -46.39 -10.63 -11.92
C GLU A 644 -46.26 -9.14 -12.32
N CYS A 645 -46.02 -8.88 -13.60
CA CYS A 645 -46.00 -7.53 -14.18
C CYS A 645 -47.00 -7.42 -15.34
N CYS A 646 -47.80 -6.38 -15.36
CA CYS A 646 -48.71 -6.12 -16.49
C CYS A 646 -48.02 -5.34 -17.61
N LEU A 647 -48.53 -5.48 -18.84
CA LEU A 647 -48.11 -4.70 -20.02
C LEU A 647 -48.55 -3.21 -19.97
N ASP A 648 -48.79 -2.66 -18.77
CA ASP A 648 -49.18 -1.25 -18.58
C ASP A 648 -47.93 -0.36 -18.56
N PRO A 649 -47.75 0.61 -19.48
CA PRO A 649 -46.55 1.45 -19.53
C PRO A 649 -46.39 2.42 -18.35
N THR A 650 -47.41 2.57 -17.49
CA THR A 650 -47.42 3.51 -16.36
C THR A 650 -47.35 2.82 -15.00
N SER A 651 -48.11 1.75 -14.77
CA SER A 651 -48.17 1.11 -13.45
C SER A 651 -47.24 -0.10 -13.33
N GLN A 652 -47.17 -0.95 -14.37
CA GLN A 652 -46.44 -2.23 -14.50
C GLN A 652 -46.60 -3.28 -13.38
N THR A 653 -47.13 -2.93 -12.20
CA THR A 653 -47.27 -3.81 -11.02
C THR A 653 -48.64 -3.79 -10.37
N ASN A 654 -49.50 -2.81 -10.68
CA ASN A 654 -50.87 -2.77 -10.14
C ASN A 654 -51.85 -3.42 -11.11
N CYS A 655 -51.61 -4.71 -11.40
CA CYS A 655 -52.32 -5.48 -12.42
C CYS A 655 -53.83 -5.62 -12.18
N PHE A 656 -54.31 -5.38 -10.95
CA PHE A 656 -55.67 -5.75 -10.52
C PHE A 656 -56.61 -4.59 -10.14
N HIS A 657 -56.12 -3.37 -9.89
CA HIS A 657 -56.97 -2.25 -9.43
C HIS A 657 -57.33 -1.23 -10.52
N GLU A 658 -58.63 -1.01 -10.73
CA GLU A 658 -59.16 0.20 -11.40
C GLU A 658 -59.04 1.42 -10.47
N PRO A 659 -58.86 2.66 -10.97
CA PRO A 659 -59.18 3.12 -12.33
C PRO A 659 -57.94 3.51 -13.18
N LYS A 660 -56.79 2.84 -12.99
CA LYS A 660 -55.50 3.28 -13.60
C LYS A 660 -54.85 2.31 -14.59
N ARG A 661 -55.50 1.21 -14.98
CA ARG A 661 -54.92 0.30 -15.99
C ARG A 661 -54.89 0.98 -17.36
N ARG A 662 -53.72 1.10 -17.98
CA ARG A 662 -53.55 1.48 -19.39
C ARG A 662 -53.02 0.30 -20.19
N ALA A 663 -53.65 0.00 -21.31
CA ALA A 663 -53.19 -1.04 -22.23
C ALA A 663 -51.99 -0.57 -23.06
N LEU A 664 -51.24 -1.51 -23.64
CA LEU A 664 -50.09 -1.22 -24.49
C LEU A 664 -50.57 -0.87 -25.91
N GLY A 665 -50.68 0.43 -26.21
CA GLY A 665 -51.09 0.89 -27.53
C GLY A 665 -50.14 0.43 -28.65
N PRO A 666 -50.63 0.31 -29.90
CA PRO A 666 -49.82 -0.07 -31.05
C PRO A 666 -48.68 0.94 -31.26
N GLY A 667 -47.48 0.44 -31.56
CA GLY A 667 -46.28 1.26 -31.70
C GLY A 667 -45.74 1.83 -30.38
N ARG A 668 -46.10 1.27 -29.22
CA ARG A 668 -45.53 1.64 -27.90
C ARG A 668 -44.73 0.50 -27.29
N THR A 669 -43.70 0.84 -26.52
CA THR A 669 -42.81 -0.14 -25.88
C THR A 669 -42.90 -0.14 -24.36
N VAL A 670 -42.76 -1.31 -23.74
CA VAL A 670 -42.47 -1.48 -22.32
C VAL A 670 -41.23 -2.33 -22.13
N LEU A 671 -40.42 -1.98 -21.12
CA LEU A 671 -39.09 -2.57 -20.91
C LEU A 671 -38.95 -3.14 -19.50
N PHE A 672 -38.52 -4.39 -19.43
CA PHE A 672 -38.33 -5.14 -18.18
C PHE A 672 -36.93 -5.72 -18.12
N GLY A 673 -36.38 -5.81 -16.91
CA GLY A 673 -35.12 -6.47 -16.64
C GLY A 673 -35.36 -7.63 -15.67
N VAL A 674 -34.82 -8.79 -15.97
CA VAL A 674 -34.88 -9.95 -15.08
C VAL A 674 -33.47 -10.20 -14.53
N GLN A 675 -33.36 -10.07 -13.21
CA GLN A 675 -32.16 -10.45 -12.47
C GLN A 675 -32.42 -11.81 -11.79
N PRO A 676 -31.70 -12.88 -12.17
CA PRO A 676 -31.84 -14.18 -11.52
C PRO A 676 -31.47 -14.07 -10.03
N LYS A 677 -32.33 -14.63 -9.16
CA LYS A 677 -32.07 -14.73 -7.71
C LYS A 677 -31.31 -16.02 -7.38
N PHE A 678 -31.62 -17.09 -8.11
CA PHE A 678 -30.99 -18.40 -8.01
C PHE A 678 -30.21 -18.70 -9.29
N THR A 679 -29.04 -19.32 -9.17
CA THR A 679 -28.08 -19.46 -10.28
C THR A 679 -27.82 -20.93 -10.65
N ASN A 680 -28.62 -21.84 -10.09
CA ASN A 680 -28.48 -23.29 -10.13
C ASN A 680 -29.82 -23.98 -10.49
N VAL A 681 -30.77 -23.20 -11.01
CA VAL A 681 -32.08 -23.63 -11.48
C VAL A 681 -32.39 -22.86 -12.76
N ASP A 682 -33.10 -23.50 -13.69
CA ASP A 682 -33.45 -22.90 -14.96
C ASP A 682 -34.37 -21.69 -14.79
N ILE A 683 -34.25 -20.73 -15.69
CA ILE A 683 -35.13 -19.55 -15.75
C ILE A 683 -36.29 -19.85 -16.67
N ARG A 684 -37.51 -19.60 -16.18
CA ARG A 684 -38.73 -19.63 -16.98
C ARG A 684 -39.39 -18.26 -17.00
N LEU A 685 -39.50 -17.71 -18.20
CA LEU A 685 -40.21 -16.47 -18.50
C LEU A 685 -41.53 -16.84 -19.18
N THR A 686 -42.65 -16.42 -18.60
CA THR A 686 -43.99 -16.67 -19.16
C THR A 686 -44.63 -15.34 -19.49
N LEU A 687 -44.97 -15.16 -20.77
CA LEU A 687 -45.71 -14.00 -21.28
C LEU A 687 -47.09 -14.49 -21.70
N ASP A 688 -48.12 -14.04 -20.99
CA ASP A 688 -49.52 -14.30 -21.29
C ASP A 688 -50.14 -13.04 -21.88
N VAL A 689 -50.38 -13.03 -23.19
CA VAL A 689 -51.17 -11.98 -23.85
C VAL A 689 -52.65 -12.38 -23.77
N THR A 690 -53.51 -11.45 -23.33
CA THR A 690 -54.96 -11.67 -23.18
C THR A 690 -55.76 -11.00 -24.29
N PHE A 691 -55.25 -9.90 -24.83
CA PHE A 691 -55.84 -9.15 -25.94
C PHE A 691 -54.73 -8.51 -26.78
N GLY A 692 -54.93 -8.39 -28.10
CA GLY A 692 -53.96 -7.80 -29.03
C GLY A 692 -52.78 -8.73 -29.35
N ALA A 693 -51.67 -8.14 -29.81
CA ALA A 693 -50.45 -8.87 -30.18
C ALA A 693 -49.20 -8.04 -29.86
N VAL A 694 -48.12 -8.72 -29.45
CA VAL A 694 -46.89 -8.08 -28.95
C VAL A 694 -45.65 -8.76 -29.54
N ASP A 695 -44.67 -7.95 -29.95
CA ASP A 695 -43.32 -8.41 -30.32
C ASP A 695 -42.41 -8.34 -29.08
N LEU A 696 -41.70 -9.43 -28.79
CA LEU A 696 -40.78 -9.55 -27.66
C LEU A 696 -39.33 -9.66 -28.13
N TYR A 697 -38.48 -8.76 -27.64
CA TYR A 697 -37.03 -8.75 -27.85
C TYR A 697 -36.33 -9.09 -26.53
N VAL A 698 -35.34 -9.98 -26.54
CA VAL A 698 -34.57 -10.37 -25.35
C VAL A 698 -33.07 -10.35 -25.66
N SER A 699 -32.27 -9.72 -24.80
CA SER A 699 -30.80 -9.75 -24.87
C SER A 699 -30.19 -9.85 -23.46
N THR A 700 -28.91 -10.20 -23.38
CA THR A 700 -28.13 -10.26 -22.13
C THR A 700 -27.35 -8.98 -21.83
N SER A 701 -27.31 -8.02 -22.77
CA SER A 701 -26.72 -6.69 -22.57
C SER A 701 -27.79 -5.59 -22.57
N TYR A 702 -27.52 -4.49 -21.87
CA TYR A 702 -28.46 -3.37 -21.67
C TYR A 702 -28.37 -2.29 -22.75
N ASP A 703 -27.28 -2.27 -23.51
CA ASP A 703 -26.98 -1.32 -24.59
C ASP A 703 -27.51 -1.78 -25.96
N THR A 704 -27.91 -3.05 -26.07
CA THR A 704 -28.37 -3.69 -27.30
C THR A 704 -29.57 -3.01 -27.95
N PHE A 705 -30.48 -2.43 -27.16
CA PHE A 705 -31.75 -1.88 -27.65
C PHE A 705 -31.82 -0.36 -27.51
N VAL A 706 -31.97 0.35 -28.63
CA VAL A 706 -32.30 1.77 -28.65
C VAL A 706 -33.66 1.99 -29.29
N VAL A 707 -34.57 2.62 -28.55
CA VAL A 707 -35.89 2.99 -29.03
C VAL A 707 -35.84 4.41 -29.56
N ARG A 708 -36.19 4.59 -30.83
CA ARG A 708 -36.44 5.92 -31.42
C ARG A 708 -37.94 6.19 -31.42
N VAL A 709 -38.32 7.42 -31.10
CA VAL A 709 -39.72 7.87 -31.14
C VAL A 709 -39.86 8.82 -32.32
N ALA A 710 -40.79 8.55 -33.23
CA ALA A 710 -41.12 9.47 -34.32
C ALA A 710 -41.79 10.73 -33.74
N PRO A 711 -41.27 11.95 -33.97
CA PRO A 711 -41.72 13.14 -33.26
C PRO A 711 -43.17 13.55 -33.58
N ASP A 712 -43.62 13.29 -34.81
CA ASP A 712 -44.96 13.65 -35.31
C ASP A 712 -46.05 12.61 -35.03
N THR A 713 -45.70 11.33 -34.87
CA THR A 713 -46.67 10.23 -34.63
C THR A 713 -46.57 9.59 -33.25
N GLY A 714 -45.46 9.80 -32.54
CA GLY A 714 -45.18 9.16 -31.26
C GLY A 714 -44.95 7.65 -31.34
N VAL A 715 -44.77 7.09 -32.53
CA VAL A 715 -44.52 5.65 -32.74
C VAL A 715 -43.07 5.30 -32.37
N HIS A 716 -42.89 4.19 -31.65
CA HIS A 716 -41.62 3.67 -31.19
C HIS A 716 -41.05 2.68 -32.21
N THR A 717 -39.81 2.87 -32.65
CA THR A 717 -39.06 1.89 -33.47
C THR A 717 -37.86 1.36 -32.70
N VAL A 718 -37.65 0.04 -32.77
CA VAL A 718 -36.58 -0.65 -32.04
C VAL A 718 -35.38 -0.84 -32.96
N HIS A 719 -34.23 -0.28 -32.58
CA HIS A 719 -32.94 -0.54 -33.25
C HIS A 719 -32.07 -1.42 -32.38
N ILE A 720 -31.52 -2.49 -32.98
CA ILE A 720 -30.54 -3.38 -32.37
C ILE A 720 -29.14 -2.86 -32.68
N GLN A 721 -28.33 -2.58 -31.66
CA GLN A 721 -26.94 -2.16 -31.83
C GLN A 721 -25.97 -3.37 -31.89
N PRO A 722 -24.92 -3.34 -32.73
CA PRO A 722 -23.83 -4.29 -32.65
C PRO A 722 -22.97 -4.03 -31.40
N PRO A 723 -22.32 -5.06 -30.82
CA PRO A 723 -21.44 -4.88 -29.66
C PRO A 723 -20.23 -4.00 -30.01
N PRO A 724 -19.70 -3.21 -29.06
CA PRO A 724 -18.59 -2.30 -29.33
C PRO A 724 -17.30 -3.06 -29.71
N PRO A 725 -16.51 -2.56 -30.68
CA PRO A 725 -15.27 -3.20 -31.10
C PRO A 725 -14.19 -3.12 -30.00
N PRO A 726 -13.28 -4.11 -29.93
CA PRO A 726 -12.15 -4.07 -29.01
C PRO A 726 -11.21 -2.88 -29.33
N PRO A 727 -10.56 -2.28 -28.32
CA PRO A 727 -9.66 -1.14 -28.54
C PRO A 727 -8.46 -1.55 -29.41
N PRO A 728 -7.97 -0.64 -30.29
CA PRO A 728 -6.87 -0.95 -31.20
C PRO A 728 -5.54 -1.18 -30.45
N PRO A 729 -4.68 -2.07 -30.93
CA PRO A 729 -3.35 -2.27 -30.37
C PRO A 729 -2.47 -1.02 -30.58
N PRO A 730 -1.49 -0.76 -29.68
CA PRO A 730 -0.57 0.36 -29.84
C PRO A 730 0.34 0.21 -31.08
N PRO A 731 0.79 1.32 -31.67
CA PRO A 731 1.57 1.28 -32.92
C PRO A 731 2.95 0.63 -32.71
N PRO A 732 3.45 -0.15 -33.68
CA PRO A 732 4.77 -0.76 -33.61
C PRO A 732 5.88 0.29 -33.80
N ALA A 733 6.97 0.15 -33.03
CA ALA A 733 8.18 0.96 -33.20
C ALA A 733 9.01 0.47 -34.41
N GLU A 734 9.65 1.41 -35.12
CA GLU A 734 10.58 1.11 -36.23
C GLU A 734 11.89 0.44 -35.73
N GLY A 735 12.53 -0.44 -36.52
CA GLY A 735 13.88 -0.89 -36.14
C GLY A 735 14.62 -2.04 -36.85
N GLY A 736 13.99 -2.94 -37.63
CA GLY A 736 14.69 -3.99 -38.44
C GLY A 736 15.62 -5.00 -37.71
N PRO A 737 16.37 -5.88 -38.41
CA PRO A 737 16.26 -6.29 -39.82
C PRO A 737 16.05 -7.82 -40.06
N ARG A 738 15.46 -8.12 -41.23
CA ARG A 738 15.35 -9.39 -42.00
C ARG A 738 16.04 -10.69 -41.49
N GLY A 739 15.24 -11.75 -41.39
CA GLY A 739 15.62 -13.16 -41.59
C GLY A 739 14.54 -13.86 -42.46
N ALA A 740 14.91 -14.81 -43.32
CA ALA A 740 14.06 -15.34 -44.41
C ALA A 740 13.54 -16.78 -44.17
N GLY A 741 12.43 -17.15 -44.83
CA GLY A 741 11.96 -18.54 -44.95
C GLY A 741 10.48 -18.71 -45.31
N ASP A 742 10.20 -18.97 -46.61
CA ASP A 742 9.03 -19.62 -47.26
C ASP A 742 7.59 -19.35 -46.76
N LEU A 743 6.69 -18.74 -47.56
CA LEU A 743 6.08 -19.16 -48.85
C LEU A 743 4.93 -20.17 -48.72
N GLY A 744 3.70 -19.67 -48.92
CA GLY A 744 2.46 -20.45 -48.89
C GLY A 744 1.20 -19.61 -49.15
N ALA A 745 1.12 -18.94 -50.30
CA ALA A 745 -0.11 -18.30 -50.78
C ALA A 745 -0.99 -19.34 -51.52
N PRO A 746 -2.32 -19.12 -51.65
CA PRO A 746 -2.81 -18.13 -52.61
C PRO A 746 -3.83 -17.14 -52.01
N GLY A 747 -3.88 -15.93 -52.57
CA GLY A 747 -4.75 -14.85 -52.08
C GLY A 747 -6.18 -14.91 -52.61
N ALA A 748 -7.12 -14.38 -51.81
CA ALA A 748 -8.44 -13.98 -52.24
C ALA A 748 -8.96 -12.82 -51.36
N GLY A 749 -9.58 -11.82 -51.98
CA GLY A 749 -10.50 -10.90 -51.29
C GLY A 749 -9.89 -9.72 -50.53
N SER A 750 -9.77 -8.58 -51.23
CA SER A 750 -9.91 -7.26 -50.59
C SER A 750 -11.37 -7.09 -50.13
N GLY A 751 -11.74 -7.72 -49.02
CA GLY A 751 -13.04 -7.56 -48.39
C GLY A 751 -13.04 -6.33 -47.49
N SER A 752 -13.83 -5.31 -47.84
CA SER A 752 -14.19 -4.25 -46.89
C SER A 752 -14.79 -4.90 -45.64
N GLY A 753 -14.23 -4.64 -44.46
CA GLY A 753 -14.77 -5.13 -43.20
C GLY A 753 -16.17 -4.57 -42.95
N THR A 754 -17.20 -5.29 -43.36
CA THR A 754 -18.57 -5.04 -42.95
C THR A 754 -18.67 -5.18 -41.43
N PRO A 755 -19.43 -4.31 -40.74
CA PRO A 755 -19.74 -4.54 -39.34
C PRO A 755 -20.36 -5.93 -39.20
N MET A 756 -19.81 -6.78 -38.33
CA MET A 756 -20.36 -8.10 -38.10
C MET A 756 -21.74 -7.93 -37.46
N GLU A 757 -22.80 -8.23 -38.21
CA GLU A 757 -24.18 -8.06 -37.74
C GLU A 757 -24.42 -8.86 -36.45
N PRO A 758 -25.20 -8.32 -35.50
CA PRO A 758 -25.53 -9.04 -34.29
C PRO A 758 -26.24 -10.37 -34.63
N ARG A 759 -25.86 -11.47 -33.99
CA ARG A 759 -26.48 -12.78 -34.20
C ARG A 759 -27.89 -12.80 -33.59
N VAL A 760 -28.89 -12.39 -34.38
CA VAL A 760 -30.32 -12.39 -34.05
C VAL A 760 -30.93 -13.77 -34.31
N ARG A 761 -31.79 -14.24 -33.40
CA ARG A 761 -32.63 -15.44 -33.56
C ARG A 761 -34.10 -15.02 -33.56
N GLU A 762 -34.78 -15.16 -34.69
CA GLU A 762 -36.22 -14.84 -34.82
C GLU A 762 -37.10 -16.08 -34.62
N VAL A 763 -38.27 -15.90 -34.00
CA VAL A 763 -39.26 -16.95 -33.72
C VAL A 763 -40.68 -16.44 -33.98
N TRP A 764 -41.50 -17.27 -34.62
CA TRP A 764 -42.91 -17.01 -34.88
C TRP A 764 -43.78 -18.03 -34.11
N PRO A 765 -44.54 -17.61 -33.07
CA PRO A 765 -45.43 -18.48 -32.29
C PRO A 765 -46.47 -19.22 -33.14
N ARG A 766 -46.85 -20.43 -32.72
CA ARG A 766 -47.87 -21.25 -33.39
C ARG A 766 -48.74 -21.96 -32.37
N GLY A 767 -50.04 -21.66 -32.36
CA GLY A 767 -51.01 -22.21 -31.43
C GLY A 767 -51.02 -21.54 -30.04
N LEU A 768 -51.92 -22.02 -29.18
CA LEU A 768 -52.29 -21.39 -27.90
C LEU A 768 -51.16 -21.31 -26.85
N ILE A 769 -50.16 -22.21 -26.93
CA ILE A 769 -49.00 -22.19 -26.04
C ILE A 769 -47.74 -22.49 -26.86
N THR A 770 -46.82 -21.53 -26.90
CA THR A 770 -45.51 -21.68 -27.57
C THR A 770 -44.40 -21.85 -26.53
N TYR A 771 -43.56 -22.87 -26.69
CA TYR A 771 -42.39 -23.11 -25.84
C TYR A 771 -41.10 -22.84 -26.62
N VAL A 772 -40.19 -22.04 -26.05
CA VAL A 772 -38.91 -21.68 -26.66
C VAL A 772 -37.77 -21.97 -25.69
N THR A 773 -36.97 -23.00 -25.99
CA THR A 773 -35.72 -23.26 -25.25
C THR A 773 -34.56 -22.57 -25.98
N VAL A 774 -33.77 -21.80 -25.22
CA VAL A 774 -32.59 -21.10 -25.74
C VAL A 774 -31.35 -21.82 -25.22
N THR A 775 -30.76 -22.70 -26.03
CA THR A 775 -29.53 -23.44 -25.70
C THR A 775 -28.28 -22.69 -26.17
N GLU A 776 -28.34 -22.04 -27.33
CA GLU A 776 -27.24 -21.24 -27.86
C GLU A 776 -27.21 -19.83 -27.26
N PRO A 777 -26.03 -19.25 -26.98
CA PRO A 777 -25.88 -17.85 -26.63
C PRO A 777 -26.01 -16.95 -27.87
N SER A 778 -27.21 -16.86 -28.44
CA SER A 778 -27.56 -15.85 -29.44
C SER A 778 -27.55 -14.45 -28.81
N ALA A 779 -27.02 -13.44 -29.51
CA ALA A 779 -26.89 -12.08 -28.98
C ALA A 779 -28.26 -11.41 -28.72
N VAL A 780 -29.25 -11.73 -29.56
CA VAL A 780 -30.64 -11.27 -29.43
C VAL A 780 -31.60 -12.38 -29.82
N LEU A 781 -32.64 -12.59 -29.02
CA LEU A 781 -33.85 -13.35 -29.38
C LEU A 781 -34.96 -12.37 -29.71
N VAL A 782 -35.68 -12.59 -30.82
CA VAL A 782 -36.88 -11.85 -31.20
C VAL A 782 -38.03 -12.83 -31.41
N VAL A 783 -39.17 -12.58 -30.78
CA VAL A 783 -40.39 -13.38 -30.91
C VAL A 783 -41.53 -12.47 -31.36
N HIS A 784 -41.99 -12.62 -32.58
CA HIS A 784 -42.96 -11.71 -33.19
C HIS A 784 -44.41 -12.17 -33.01
N SER A 785 -45.35 -11.23 -32.89
CA SER A 785 -46.80 -11.45 -32.86
C SER A 785 -47.28 -12.49 -31.83
N VAL A 786 -46.84 -12.36 -30.57
CA VAL A 786 -47.33 -13.17 -29.45
C VAL A 786 -48.77 -12.76 -29.11
N ARG A 787 -49.70 -13.72 -29.05
CA ARG A 787 -51.15 -13.51 -28.82
C ARG A 787 -51.76 -14.25 -27.65
N ASP A 788 -51.23 -15.43 -27.32
CA ASP A 788 -51.65 -16.27 -26.20
C ASP A 788 -50.48 -16.41 -25.19
N ARG A 789 -50.14 -17.63 -24.76
CA ARG A 789 -49.04 -17.92 -23.83
C ARG A 789 -47.73 -18.27 -24.54
N LEU A 790 -46.65 -17.58 -24.18
CA LEU A 790 -45.28 -17.87 -24.55
C LEU A 790 -44.46 -18.25 -23.31
N VAL A 791 -43.77 -19.39 -23.34
CA VAL A 791 -42.87 -19.85 -22.27
C VAL A 791 -41.45 -19.97 -22.80
N ILE A 792 -40.56 -19.09 -22.36
CA ILE A 792 -39.13 -19.13 -22.71
C ILE A 792 -38.34 -19.77 -21.57
N THR A 793 -37.53 -20.77 -21.88
CA THR A 793 -36.65 -21.46 -20.92
C THR A 793 -35.18 -21.22 -21.26
N TYR A 794 -34.43 -20.71 -20.29
CA TYR A 794 -32.97 -20.57 -20.33
C TYR A 794 -32.34 -21.60 -19.39
N PRO A 795 -31.74 -22.69 -19.91
CA PRO A 795 -31.11 -23.73 -19.08
C PRO A 795 -29.87 -23.21 -18.37
N HIS A 796 -29.73 -23.51 -17.08
CA HIS A 796 -28.61 -23.05 -16.26
C HIS A 796 -27.26 -23.65 -16.68
N GLU A 797 -27.25 -24.79 -17.38
CA GLU A 797 -26.04 -25.44 -17.91
C GLU A 797 -25.38 -24.68 -19.07
N HIS A 798 -26.16 -23.87 -19.81
CA HIS A 798 -25.70 -23.17 -21.01
C HIS A 798 -25.57 -21.66 -20.84
N HIS A 799 -26.17 -21.08 -19.79
CA HIS A 799 -26.18 -19.64 -19.55
C HIS A 799 -25.55 -19.27 -18.21
N ALA A 800 -24.73 -18.22 -18.20
CA ALA A 800 -24.02 -17.75 -17.01
C ALA A 800 -24.94 -16.97 -16.03
N LEU A 801 -25.94 -17.64 -15.45
CA LEU A 801 -27.01 -17.04 -14.62
C LEU A 801 -26.52 -16.33 -13.34
N LYS A 802 -25.23 -16.45 -13.00
CA LYS A 802 -24.56 -15.72 -11.91
C LYS A 802 -24.26 -14.26 -12.22
N SER A 803 -24.05 -13.94 -13.50
CA SER A 803 -23.61 -12.63 -13.98
C SER A 803 -24.52 -12.03 -15.04
N SER A 804 -25.21 -12.87 -15.81
CA SER A 804 -26.13 -12.43 -16.86
C SER A 804 -27.45 -11.91 -16.28
N ARG A 805 -27.85 -10.72 -16.71
CA ARG A 805 -29.22 -10.21 -16.60
C ARG A 805 -29.89 -10.39 -17.96
N PHE A 806 -31.21 -10.53 -17.97
CA PHE A 806 -31.98 -10.61 -19.20
C PHE A 806 -32.79 -9.33 -19.35
N TYR A 807 -32.58 -8.61 -20.45
CA TYR A 807 -33.27 -7.37 -20.77
C TYR A 807 -34.33 -7.67 -21.83
N LEU A 808 -35.59 -7.39 -21.48
CA LEU A 808 -36.76 -7.64 -22.31
C LEU A 808 -37.34 -6.30 -22.77
N LEU A 809 -37.67 -6.21 -24.05
CA LEU A 809 -38.42 -5.10 -24.64
C LEU A 809 -39.64 -5.70 -25.35
N LEU A 810 -40.82 -5.21 -25.00
CA LEU A 810 -42.08 -5.59 -25.62
C LEU A 810 -42.62 -4.41 -26.42
N LEU A 811 -42.96 -4.64 -27.69
CA LEU A 811 -43.54 -3.65 -28.60
C LEU A 811 -44.98 -4.05 -28.92
N GLY A 812 -45.95 -3.19 -28.62
CA GLY A 812 -47.35 -3.41 -28.99
C GLY A 812 -47.52 -3.35 -30.50
N VAL A 813 -48.00 -4.44 -31.10
CA VAL A 813 -48.31 -4.51 -32.54
C VAL A 813 -49.79 -4.21 -32.78
N GLY A 814 -50.65 -4.56 -31.81
CA GLY A 814 -52.10 -4.48 -31.93
C GLY A 814 -52.68 -5.65 -32.75
N ASP A 815 -54.00 -5.72 -32.85
CA ASP A 815 -54.67 -6.81 -33.56
C ASP A 815 -54.79 -6.53 -35.08
N PRO A 816 -54.12 -7.31 -35.96
CA PRO A 816 -54.27 -7.16 -37.41
C PRO A 816 -55.64 -7.62 -37.95
N SER A 817 -56.50 -8.23 -37.12
CA SER A 817 -57.87 -8.59 -37.45
C SER A 817 -58.85 -7.41 -37.49
N GLY A 818 -58.41 -6.21 -37.10
CA GLY A 818 -59.27 -5.05 -36.84
C GLY A 818 -59.55 -4.87 -35.34
N PRO A 819 -60.16 -3.75 -34.92
CA PRO A 819 -60.41 -3.50 -33.51
C PRO A 819 -61.38 -4.54 -32.92
N GLY A 820 -60.97 -5.17 -31.82
CA GLY A 820 -61.84 -6.08 -31.06
C GLY A 820 -63.07 -5.38 -30.47
N ALA A 821 -63.95 -6.15 -29.81
CA ALA A 821 -65.30 -5.72 -29.44
C ALA A 821 -65.43 -4.42 -28.59
N ASN A 822 -64.32 -3.92 -28.02
CA ASN A 822 -64.25 -2.68 -27.24
C ASN A 822 -63.65 -1.47 -28.03
N GLY A 823 -63.33 -1.62 -29.31
CA GLY A 823 -62.83 -0.53 -30.16
C GLY A 823 -61.34 -0.17 -30.01
N SER A 824 -60.63 -0.71 -29.01
CA SER A 824 -59.20 -0.48 -28.80
C SER A 824 -58.34 -1.51 -29.53
N ALA A 825 -57.34 -1.05 -30.29
CA ALA A 825 -56.29 -1.91 -30.89
C ALA A 825 -55.12 -2.21 -29.92
N ASP A 826 -55.31 -1.96 -28.62
CA ASP A 826 -54.26 -2.03 -27.61
C ASP A 826 -54.04 -3.46 -27.12
N SER A 827 -52.79 -3.78 -26.79
CA SER A 827 -52.41 -5.11 -26.28
C SER A 827 -52.41 -5.15 -24.76
N GLN A 828 -52.91 -6.25 -24.19
CA GLN A 828 -52.99 -6.47 -22.74
C GLN A 828 -52.45 -7.86 -22.40
N GLY A 829 -51.84 -7.98 -21.22
CA GLY A 829 -51.21 -9.23 -20.80
C GLY A 829 -50.40 -9.10 -19.52
N LEU A 830 -49.84 -10.23 -19.10
CA LEU A 830 -49.01 -10.42 -17.92
C LEU A 830 -47.67 -11.06 -18.31
N LEU A 831 -46.58 -10.53 -17.76
CA LEU A 831 -45.25 -11.13 -17.78
C LEU A 831 -44.95 -11.66 -16.37
N PHE A 832 -44.61 -12.95 -16.30
CA PHE A 832 -44.35 -13.66 -15.07
C PHE A 832 -42.96 -14.33 -15.13
N PHE A 833 -42.18 -14.17 -14.05
CA PHE A 833 -40.84 -14.73 -13.93
C PHE A 833 -40.79 -15.75 -12.79
N ARG A 834 -40.44 -17.00 -13.12
CA ARG A 834 -40.41 -18.12 -12.18
C ARG A 834 -39.01 -18.74 -12.09
N GLN A 835 -38.59 -19.04 -10.86
CA GLN A 835 -37.47 -19.92 -10.54
C GLN A 835 -37.93 -20.87 -9.44
N ASP A 836 -38.10 -22.16 -9.75
CA ASP A 836 -38.57 -23.13 -8.77
C ASP A 836 -37.52 -23.37 -7.67
N GLN A 837 -37.80 -22.90 -6.45
CA GLN A 837 -36.90 -23.04 -5.31
C GLN A 837 -37.08 -24.42 -4.64
N ALA A 838 -35.97 -25.13 -4.39
CA ALA A 838 -35.97 -26.26 -3.46
C ALA A 838 -36.15 -25.74 -2.01
N HIS A 839 -37.26 -26.12 -1.38
CA HIS A 839 -37.60 -25.72 -0.02
C HIS A 839 -36.53 -26.21 0.99
N ILE A 840 -36.09 -25.35 1.91
CA ILE A 840 -35.04 -25.69 2.88
C ILE A 840 -35.67 -26.10 4.21
N ASP A 841 -35.21 -27.22 4.75
CA ASP A 841 -35.60 -27.68 6.09
C ASP A 841 -34.91 -26.83 7.18
N LEU A 842 -35.72 -26.25 8.08
CA LEU A 842 -35.25 -25.35 9.14
C LEU A 842 -34.28 -26.04 10.10
N PHE A 843 -34.41 -27.36 10.29
CA PHE A 843 -33.52 -28.17 11.11
C PHE A 843 -32.09 -28.21 10.52
N VAL A 844 -31.99 -28.29 9.19
CA VAL A 844 -30.71 -28.28 8.44
C VAL A 844 -30.08 -26.89 8.41
N PHE A 845 -30.88 -25.83 8.49
CA PHE A 845 -30.36 -24.46 8.57
C PHE A 845 -29.62 -24.19 9.89
N PHE A 846 -30.22 -24.55 11.02
CA PHE A 846 -29.62 -24.28 12.34
C PHE A 846 -28.37 -25.14 12.61
N SER A 847 -28.30 -26.39 12.15
CA SER A 847 -27.10 -27.22 12.29
C SER A 847 -25.90 -26.63 11.53
N VAL A 848 -26.11 -26.12 10.32
CA VAL A 848 -25.08 -25.43 9.52
C VAL A 848 -24.68 -24.10 10.17
N PHE A 849 -25.63 -23.31 10.68
CA PHE A 849 -25.34 -22.03 11.33
C PHE A 849 -24.41 -22.18 12.55
N PHE A 850 -24.72 -23.10 13.47
CA PHE A 850 -23.86 -23.33 14.64
C PHE A 850 -22.48 -23.88 14.25
N SER A 851 -22.41 -24.72 13.22
CA SER A 851 -21.14 -25.25 12.70
C SER A 851 -20.23 -24.12 12.16
N CYS A 852 -20.78 -23.20 11.37
CA CYS A 852 -20.06 -22.04 10.86
C CYS A 852 -19.63 -21.06 11.97
N PHE A 853 -20.44 -20.87 13.01
CA PHE A 853 -20.09 -20.01 14.15
C PHE A 853 -18.86 -20.52 14.92
N PHE A 854 -18.79 -21.82 15.21
CA PHE A 854 -17.62 -22.44 15.85
C PHE A 854 -16.41 -22.59 14.90
N LEU A 855 -16.60 -22.50 13.59
CA LEU A 855 -15.53 -22.32 12.60
C LEU A 855 -14.93 -20.91 12.68
N PHE A 856 -15.76 -19.86 12.64
CA PHE A 856 -15.31 -18.46 12.71
C PHE A 856 -14.47 -18.17 13.97
N LEU A 857 -14.95 -18.58 15.15
CA LEU A 857 -14.22 -18.38 16.42
C LEU A 857 -12.82 -19.00 16.39
N SER A 858 -12.65 -20.14 15.73
CA SER A 858 -11.33 -20.78 15.61
C SER A 858 -10.41 -20.05 14.64
N LEU A 859 -10.95 -19.46 13.56
CA LEU A 859 -10.18 -18.69 12.60
C LEU A 859 -9.63 -17.42 13.24
N CYS A 860 -10.41 -16.78 14.11
CA CYS A 860 -9.94 -15.66 14.94
C CYS A 860 -8.79 -16.08 15.87
N VAL A 861 -8.90 -17.24 16.52
CA VAL A 861 -7.82 -17.78 17.38
C VAL A 861 -6.55 -18.11 16.56
N LEU A 862 -6.69 -18.69 15.35
CA LEU A 862 -5.57 -18.94 14.44
C LEU A 862 -4.91 -17.65 13.96
N LEU A 863 -5.68 -16.64 13.56
CA LEU A 863 -5.15 -15.35 13.10
C LEU A 863 -4.41 -14.62 14.22
N TRP A 864 -4.94 -14.67 15.45
CA TRP A 864 -4.25 -14.17 16.64
C TRP A 864 -2.95 -14.93 16.90
N LYS A 865 -2.95 -16.27 16.79
CA LYS A 865 -1.73 -17.09 16.90
C LYS A 865 -0.73 -16.86 15.77
N ALA A 866 -1.18 -16.55 14.56
CA ALA A 866 -0.34 -16.19 13.43
C ALA A 866 0.30 -14.80 13.60
N LYS A 867 -0.44 -13.83 14.14
CA LYS A 867 0.10 -12.54 14.59
C LYS A 867 1.17 -12.75 15.68
N GLN A 868 0.85 -13.51 16.73
CA GLN A 868 1.83 -13.91 17.76
C GLN A 868 3.08 -14.57 17.16
N ALA A 869 2.94 -15.44 16.17
CA ALA A 869 4.08 -16.08 15.51
C ALA A 869 4.91 -15.11 14.64
N LEU A 870 4.30 -14.11 14.00
CA LEU A 870 4.99 -13.05 13.28
C LEU A 870 5.69 -12.07 14.23
N ASP A 871 5.05 -11.74 15.35
CA ASP A 871 5.57 -10.82 16.36
C ASP A 871 6.59 -11.47 17.30
N GLN A 872 6.56 -12.79 17.52
CA GLN A 872 7.65 -13.53 18.17
C GLN A 872 8.79 -13.82 17.19
N ARG A 873 8.45 -14.11 15.92
CA ARG A 873 9.46 -14.03 14.86
C ARG A 873 10.08 -12.64 14.90
N GLN A 874 9.34 -11.54 15.14
CA GLN A 874 9.76 -10.20 15.59
C GLN A 874 11.18 -9.99 16.11
N GLU A 875 11.58 -10.90 17.01
CA GLU A 875 12.36 -10.54 18.19
C GLU A 875 13.63 -11.33 18.41
N GLN A 876 13.81 -12.47 17.74
CA GLN A 876 15.10 -13.19 17.81
C GLN A 876 16.20 -12.41 17.06
N ARG A 877 15.99 -11.08 16.89
CA ARG A 877 16.46 -10.30 15.77
C ARG A 877 17.77 -9.60 16.12
N ARG A 878 17.73 -8.35 16.62
CA ARG A 878 18.97 -7.58 16.84
C ARG A 878 19.62 -8.27 18.04
N HIS A 879 18.94 -9.07 18.86
CA HIS A 879 19.55 -10.11 19.70
C HIS A 879 20.68 -10.89 19.00
N LEU A 880 20.50 -11.36 17.76
CA LEU A 880 21.59 -12.00 16.98
C LEU A 880 22.66 -11.00 16.50
N GLN A 881 22.29 -9.73 16.26
CA GLN A 881 23.26 -8.65 16.01
C GLN A 881 23.99 -8.14 17.26
N GLU A 882 23.38 -8.19 18.44
CA GLU A 882 23.90 -7.76 19.73
C GLU A 882 24.89 -8.81 20.20
N MET A 883 24.51 -10.09 20.17
CA MET A 883 25.42 -11.23 20.40
C MET A 883 26.67 -11.17 19.50
N THR A 884 26.51 -10.90 18.20
CA THR A 884 27.67 -10.77 17.29
C THR A 884 28.48 -9.48 17.48
N LYS A 885 27.94 -8.48 18.19
CA LYS A 885 28.63 -7.23 18.59
C LYS A 885 29.25 -7.31 19.99
N MET A 886 28.85 -8.29 20.80
CA MET A 886 29.48 -8.65 22.08
C MET A 886 30.66 -9.61 21.87
N ALA A 887 30.54 -10.57 20.95
CA ALA A 887 31.59 -11.56 20.65
C ALA A 887 32.87 -10.98 19.99
N SER A 888 32.84 -9.72 19.54
CA SER A 888 33.96 -9.05 18.85
C SER A 888 34.82 -8.16 19.76
N ARG A 889 34.61 -8.18 21.09
CA ARG A 889 35.47 -7.47 22.06
C ARG A 889 36.67 -8.35 22.44
N PRO A 890 37.91 -7.83 22.49
CA PRO A 890 39.09 -8.63 22.80
C PRO A 890 39.15 -8.96 24.30
N PHE A 891 39.18 -10.24 24.64
CA PHE A 891 39.38 -10.73 26.01
C PHE A 891 40.86 -10.96 26.30
N ALA A 892 41.40 -10.35 27.36
CA ALA A 892 42.75 -10.64 27.84
C ALA A 892 42.82 -12.04 28.46
N LYS A 893 43.89 -12.79 28.19
CA LYS A 893 44.19 -14.08 28.83
C LYS A 893 45.30 -13.91 29.86
N VAL A 894 45.02 -14.29 31.09
CA VAL A 894 46.04 -14.46 32.14
C VAL A 894 46.33 -15.96 32.29
N THR A 895 47.59 -16.36 32.22
CA THR A 895 48.02 -17.75 32.43
C THR A 895 48.65 -17.87 33.80
N VAL A 896 48.02 -18.64 34.70
CA VAL A 896 48.53 -18.91 36.04
C VAL A 896 49.20 -20.29 36.04
N CYS A 897 50.47 -20.35 36.43
CA CYS A 897 51.23 -21.59 36.50
C CYS A 897 51.39 -22.03 37.97
N PHE A 898 50.81 -23.18 38.31
CA PHE A 898 51.07 -23.85 39.59
C PHE A 898 52.22 -24.85 39.42
N PRO A 899 53.22 -24.88 40.32
CA PRO A 899 54.35 -25.80 40.21
C PRO A 899 53.93 -27.26 40.49
N PRO A 900 54.41 -28.25 39.71
CA PRO A 900 54.08 -29.67 39.92
C PRO A 900 54.93 -30.33 41.01
N ASP A 901 54.35 -31.35 41.66
CA ASP A 901 54.92 -32.12 42.77
C ASP A 901 55.90 -33.22 42.25
N PRO A 902 57.12 -33.41 42.80
CA PRO A 902 58.18 -34.20 42.17
C PRO A 902 58.12 -35.72 42.43
N ALA A 903 56.95 -36.30 42.73
CA ALA A 903 56.83 -37.70 43.17
C ALA A 903 55.63 -38.46 42.57
N ALA A 904 55.63 -38.70 41.26
CA ALA A 904 54.76 -39.72 40.63
C ALA A 904 55.48 -40.43 39.45
N PRO A 905 55.57 -41.78 39.44
CA PRO A 905 56.29 -42.51 38.41
C PRO A 905 55.48 -42.72 37.12
N VAL A 906 56.18 -42.64 35.99
CA VAL A 906 55.78 -43.17 34.66
C VAL A 906 56.54 -44.48 34.40
N PRO A 907 56.18 -45.33 33.41
CA PRO A 907 54.97 -45.37 32.56
C PRO A 907 54.37 -46.81 32.45
N ALA A 908 53.29 -46.97 31.67
CA ALA A 908 53.30 -47.91 30.52
C ALA A 908 51.96 -47.89 29.74
N TRP A 909 52.03 -47.54 28.45
CA TRP A 909 51.58 -48.36 27.31
C TRP A 909 51.98 -47.60 26.02
N LYS A 910 52.79 -48.21 25.15
CA LYS A 910 53.20 -47.61 23.87
C LYS A 910 52.38 -48.21 22.72
N PRO A 911 51.89 -47.40 21.77
CA PRO A 911 51.25 -47.88 20.56
C PRO A 911 52.27 -48.18 19.44
N ALA A 912 51.84 -48.99 18.47
CA ALA A 912 52.40 -49.04 17.13
C ALA A 912 51.22 -48.93 16.13
N GLY A 913 51.28 -48.17 15.04
CA GLY A 913 52.29 -47.19 14.62
C GLY A 913 52.12 -46.85 13.14
N LEU A 914 52.35 -45.57 12.77
CA LEU A 914 52.64 -44.94 11.46
C LEU A 914 51.89 -43.58 11.28
N PRO A 915 52.42 -42.62 10.48
CA PRO A 915 52.44 -41.20 10.88
C PRO A 915 51.82 -40.24 9.80
N PRO A 916 52.39 -39.05 9.51
CA PRO A 916 51.95 -37.73 10.00
C PRO A 916 51.33 -36.85 8.86
N PRO A 917 51.07 -35.54 9.05
CA PRO A 917 52.14 -34.56 8.77
C PRO A 917 52.17 -33.28 9.64
N THR A 918 53.29 -32.58 9.57
CA THR A 918 53.59 -31.26 10.16
C THR A 918 53.08 -30.09 9.31
N PHE A 919 52.81 -28.92 9.90
CA PHE A 919 53.09 -27.63 9.23
C PHE A 919 53.56 -26.53 10.20
N ARG A 920 54.19 -25.49 9.62
CA ARG A 920 55.17 -24.60 10.25
C ARG A 920 54.62 -23.46 11.11
N ARG A 921 55.47 -23.05 12.07
CA ARG A 921 55.46 -21.77 12.78
C ARG A 921 56.14 -20.68 11.93
N SER A 922 55.66 -19.44 12.00
CA SER A 922 56.40 -18.24 11.62
C SER A 922 56.53 -17.29 12.82
N GLU A 923 57.74 -16.75 12.98
CA GLU A 923 58.26 -15.92 14.08
C GLU A 923 57.95 -14.40 13.87
N PRO A 924 58.40 -13.43 14.73
CA PRO A 924 59.36 -13.52 15.85
C PRO A 924 59.02 -12.83 17.20
N PHE A 925 59.76 -13.24 18.26
CA PHE A 925 60.56 -12.47 19.25
C PHE A 925 60.27 -10.95 19.44
N LEU A 926 60.44 -10.28 20.60
CA LEU A 926 60.79 -10.52 22.04
C LEU A 926 60.38 -9.19 22.77
N ALA A 927 60.38 -8.97 24.10
CA ALA A 927 61.12 -9.54 25.24
C ALA A 927 60.34 -9.36 26.56
N PRO A 928 60.68 -10.10 27.65
CA PRO A 928 60.20 -9.81 29.00
C PRO A 928 61.06 -8.75 29.70
N LEU A 929 60.44 -7.83 30.46
CA LEU A 929 61.15 -6.97 31.41
C LEU A 929 60.96 -7.50 32.85
N LEU A 930 62.06 -7.96 33.42
CA LEU A 930 62.22 -8.16 34.85
C LEU A 930 62.28 -6.79 35.55
N LEU A 931 61.59 -6.67 36.69
CA LEU A 931 62.02 -5.77 37.76
C LEU A 931 62.61 -6.63 38.88
N THR A 932 63.92 -6.89 38.80
CA THR A 932 64.70 -7.32 39.96
C THR A 932 65.37 -6.12 40.61
N GLY A 933 65.00 -5.82 41.85
CA GLY A 933 65.90 -5.21 42.82
C GLY A 933 66.80 -6.29 43.41
N ALA A 934 68.09 -6.02 43.58
CA ALA A 934 69.05 -6.97 44.14
C ALA A 934 68.83 -7.20 45.66
N GLY A 935 69.25 -8.33 46.24
CA GLY A 935 69.73 -9.55 45.56
C GLY A 935 70.61 -10.48 46.42
N GLY A 936 70.78 -11.69 45.91
CA GLY A 936 71.84 -12.67 46.25
C GLY A 936 71.86 -13.22 47.69
N PRO A 937 72.83 -14.10 47.98
CA PRO A 937 73.38 -15.17 47.13
C PRO A 937 73.14 -16.55 47.79
N TRP A 938 73.87 -17.59 47.35
CA TRP A 938 73.78 -19.00 47.79
C TRP A 938 72.49 -19.69 47.32
N GLY A 939 72.52 -20.82 46.64
CA GLY A 939 73.32 -22.01 46.97
C GLY A 939 72.32 -23.15 47.25
N PRO A 940 72.60 -24.41 46.89
CA PRO A 940 71.55 -25.40 46.65
C PRO A 940 71.40 -26.40 47.81
N VAL A 941 70.71 -27.51 47.50
CA VAL A 941 70.83 -28.86 48.11
C VAL A 941 69.71 -29.28 49.08
N GLY A 942 69.13 -30.46 48.76
CA GLY A 942 68.87 -31.50 49.75
C GLY A 942 67.47 -31.54 50.35
N GLY A 943 66.72 -32.61 50.04
CA GLY A 943 65.52 -32.97 50.80
C GLY A 943 65.83 -33.90 51.99
N GLY A 944 64.83 -34.15 52.83
CA GLY A 944 64.87 -35.25 53.81
C GLY A 944 64.16 -34.96 55.15
N CYS A 945 63.05 -35.68 55.35
CA CYS A 945 62.46 -36.07 56.66
C CYS A 945 61.78 -35.01 57.57
N CYS A 946 60.63 -35.41 58.13
CA CYS A 946 59.82 -34.68 59.11
C CYS A 946 60.46 -34.69 60.53
N PRO A 947 60.13 -33.74 61.43
CA PRO A 947 58.96 -33.90 62.32
C PRO A 947 58.20 -32.59 62.72
N GLN A 948 57.07 -32.73 63.43
CA GLN A 948 56.32 -31.67 64.15
C GLN A 948 56.83 -31.51 65.63
N PRO A 949 56.43 -30.51 66.49
CA PRO A 949 55.22 -29.64 66.45
C PRO A 949 55.26 -28.16 66.98
N SER A 950 54.37 -27.30 66.44
CA SER A 950 53.62 -26.18 67.12
C SER A 950 54.34 -24.87 67.60
N PRO A 951 53.64 -23.75 67.93
CA PRO A 951 53.20 -22.65 67.02
C PRO A 951 53.54 -21.22 67.60
N PRO A 952 52.99 -20.04 67.16
CA PRO A 952 52.31 -19.58 65.93
C PRO A 952 53.19 -18.49 65.19
N PRO A 953 52.79 -17.54 64.29
CA PRO A 953 51.49 -16.88 64.00
C PRO A 953 50.86 -17.20 62.62
N LEU A 954 49.65 -16.68 62.38
CA LEU A 954 48.83 -16.89 61.17
C LEU A 954 49.41 -16.21 59.91
N PRO A 955 49.50 -16.89 58.74
CA PRO A 955 49.78 -16.24 57.46
C PRO A 955 48.50 -15.66 56.84
N ALA A 956 48.60 -14.48 56.21
CA ALA A 956 47.47 -13.75 55.64
C ALA A 956 47.04 -14.29 54.26
N CYS A 957 45.76 -14.11 53.90
CA CYS A 957 45.27 -14.35 52.54
C CYS A 957 45.82 -13.31 51.56
N GLU A 958 46.38 -13.75 50.43
CA GLU A 958 46.62 -12.88 49.28
C GLU A 958 45.34 -12.70 48.44
N LEU A 959 45.11 -11.47 47.97
CA LEU A 959 44.03 -11.10 47.06
C LEU A 959 44.60 -10.42 45.82
N GLY A 960 44.04 -10.74 44.65
CA GLY A 960 44.40 -10.09 43.38
C GLY A 960 43.17 -9.65 42.57
N PRO A 961 43.06 -8.38 42.14
CA PRO A 961 41.99 -7.94 41.25
C PRO A 961 42.22 -8.44 39.82
N ILE A 962 41.16 -8.93 39.16
CA ILE A 962 41.18 -9.41 37.77
C ILE A 962 40.46 -8.42 36.85
N THR A 963 39.30 -7.91 37.26
CA THR A 963 38.54 -6.88 36.54
C THR A 963 37.89 -5.91 37.52
N LEU A 964 37.54 -4.71 37.02
CA LEU A 964 36.79 -3.68 37.75
C LEU A 964 35.76 -3.09 36.78
N GLU A 965 34.47 -3.17 37.12
CA GLU A 965 33.41 -2.47 36.39
C GLU A 965 32.86 -1.32 37.25
N PRO A 966 32.98 -0.04 36.83
CA PRO A 966 32.45 1.08 37.58
C PRO A 966 30.92 1.08 37.58
N THR A 967 30.32 1.54 38.68
CA THR A 967 28.88 1.83 38.75
C THR A 967 28.52 3.05 37.89
N GLU A 968 27.24 3.21 37.55
CA GLU A 968 26.77 4.26 36.62
C GLU A 968 27.07 5.70 37.10
N ASP A 969 27.21 5.89 38.41
CA ASP A 969 27.61 7.15 39.06
C ASP A 969 29.13 7.38 39.13
N GLY A 970 29.95 6.39 38.78
CA GLY A 970 31.42 6.45 38.77
C GLY A 970 32.07 6.62 40.16
N MET A 971 31.32 6.42 41.26
CA MET A 971 31.79 6.58 42.64
C MET A 971 32.27 5.25 43.26
N ALA A 972 31.77 4.13 42.75
CA ALA A 972 32.20 2.79 43.12
C ALA A 972 32.46 1.95 41.86
N GLY A 973 33.01 0.76 42.07
CA GLY A 973 33.06 -0.27 41.04
C GLY A 973 32.98 -1.65 41.68
N VAL A 974 32.43 -2.61 40.94
CA VAL A 974 32.48 -4.01 41.32
C VAL A 974 33.82 -4.57 40.84
N ALA A 975 34.73 -4.78 41.78
CA ALA A 975 35.98 -5.48 41.53
C ALA A 975 35.75 -7.00 41.61
N THR A 976 36.19 -7.72 40.59
CA THR A 976 36.31 -9.18 40.66
C THR A 976 37.68 -9.53 41.20
N LEU A 977 37.71 -10.08 42.41
CA LEU A 977 38.92 -10.44 43.15
C LEU A 977 39.10 -11.97 43.14
N LEU A 978 40.33 -12.44 42.92
CA LEU A 978 40.73 -13.80 43.23
C LEU A 978 41.17 -13.86 44.70
N LEU A 979 40.51 -14.73 45.46
CA LEU A 979 40.76 -14.98 46.88
C LEU A 979 41.33 -16.39 47.04
N GLN A 980 42.49 -16.54 47.66
CA GLN A 980 42.99 -17.86 48.04
C GLN A 980 42.29 -18.33 49.32
N LEU A 981 41.67 -19.52 49.27
CA LEU A 981 40.90 -20.07 50.38
C LEU A 981 41.80 -20.91 51.31
N PRO A 982 41.68 -20.77 52.64
CA PRO A 982 42.43 -21.60 53.57
C PRO A 982 41.92 -23.05 53.54
N GLY A 983 42.85 -24.01 53.61
CA GLY A 983 42.54 -25.45 53.56
C GLY A 983 43.62 -26.32 52.90
N GLY A 984 44.59 -25.71 52.22
CA GLY A 984 45.71 -26.42 51.61
C GLY A 984 45.31 -27.30 50.41
N PRO A 985 46.21 -28.17 49.92
CA PRO A 985 46.05 -28.89 48.65
C PRO A 985 45.01 -30.03 48.69
N HIS A 986 44.25 -30.18 49.78
CA HIS A 986 43.18 -31.18 49.90
C HIS A 986 41.79 -30.55 50.13
N ALA A 987 41.71 -29.21 50.23
CA ALA A 987 40.43 -28.53 50.05
C ALA A 987 40.02 -28.63 48.57
N PRO A 988 38.79 -29.08 48.24
CA PRO A 988 38.37 -29.25 46.85
C PRO A 988 38.34 -27.94 46.06
N ASN A 989 38.23 -26.80 46.75
CA ASN A 989 38.30 -25.45 46.18
C ASN A 989 39.41 -24.66 46.91
N GLY A 990 40.60 -24.56 46.32
CA GLY A 990 41.74 -23.83 46.90
C GLY A 990 41.73 -22.31 46.68
N ALA A 991 40.84 -21.81 45.81
CA ALA A 991 40.61 -20.39 45.58
C ALA A 991 39.14 -20.17 45.16
N CYS A 992 38.65 -18.94 45.33
CA CYS A 992 37.37 -18.51 44.79
C CYS A 992 37.48 -17.13 44.14
N LEU A 993 36.51 -16.83 43.26
CA LEU A 993 36.30 -15.49 42.74
C LEU A 993 35.23 -14.82 43.61
N GLY A 994 35.58 -13.69 44.20
CA GLY A 994 34.68 -12.84 44.96
C GLY A 994 34.42 -11.52 44.24
N SER A 995 33.19 -11.04 44.30
CA SER A 995 32.83 -9.69 43.83
C SER A 995 32.83 -8.76 45.03
N ALA A 996 33.66 -7.72 45.03
CA ALA A 996 33.69 -6.70 46.07
C ALA A 996 33.30 -5.35 45.46
N LEU A 997 32.32 -4.67 46.09
CA LEU A 997 32.07 -3.26 45.77
C LEU A 997 33.19 -2.43 46.39
N VAL A 998 34.08 -1.91 45.56
CA VAL A 998 35.20 -1.05 45.97
C VAL A 998 34.86 0.41 45.67
N THR A 999 35.19 1.30 46.62
CA THR A 999 34.98 2.74 46.42
C THR A 999 36.11 3.32 45.59
N LEU A 1000 35.79 4.00 44.49
CA LEU A 1000 36.78 4.58 43.60
C LEU A 1000 37.17 5.95 44.16
N ARG A 1001 38.39 6.04 44.73
CA ARG A 1001 38.80 7.19 45.55
C ARG A 1001 39.00 8.51 44.78
N HIS A 1002 38.77 8.53 43.47
CA HIS A 1002 38.62 9.74 42.66
C HIS A 1002 37.44 9.62 41.70
N ARG A 1003 36.66 10.70 41.56
CA ARG A 1003 35.51 10.79 40.65
C ARG A 1003 35.92 10.57 39.21
N LEU A 1004 35.47 9.48 38.59
CA LEU A 1004 35.57 9.27 37.14
C LEU A 1004 34.57 10.13 36.33
N HIS A 1005 33.65 10.82 37.00
CA HIS A 1005 32.62 11.64 36.36
C HIS A 1005 33.10 13.01 35.83
N GLU A 1006 34.38 13.37 35.94
CA GLU A 1006 34.89 14.63 35.38
C GLU A 1006 35.27 14.57 33.89
N TYR A 1007 35.05 13.43 33.22
CA TYR A 1007 35.23 13.28 31.76
C TYR A 1007 33.97 12.95 30.96
N CYS A 1008 32.83 12.66 31.61
CA CYS A 1008 31.57 12.31 30.94
C CYS A 1008 30.33 12.98 31.58
N GLY A 1009 30.19 14.29 31.33
CA GLY A 1009 28.88 14.96 31.21
C GLY A 1009 28.17 15.41 32.49
N GLY A 1010 28.26 16.70 32.82
CA GLY A 1010 27.29 17.36 33.71
C GLY A 1010 25.90 17.43 33.07
N GLY A 1011 24.86 17.06 33.83
CA GLY A 1011 23.47 16.94 33.36
C GLY A 1011 22.72 18.26 33.14
N GLY A 1012 21.51 18.16 32.59
CA GLY A 1012 20.68 19.31 32.21
C GLY A 1012 19.59 19.70 33.22
N GLY A 1013 18.80 20.73 32.87
CA GLY A 1013 17.56 21.09 33.55
C GLY A 1013 17.42 22.58 33.92
N ALA A 1014 16.43 23.24 33.31
CA ALA A 1014 15.76 24.48 33.74
C ALA A 1014 16.59 25.72 34.15
N GLY A 1015 16.57 26.73 33.28
CA GLY A 1015 16.31 28.11 33.73
C GLY A 1015 14.78 28.34 33.78
N GLY A 1016 14.24 29.20 34.64
CA GLY A 1016 14.72 30.58 34.75
C GLY A 1016 15.33 31.05 36.07
N SER A 1017 15.78 32.30 36.00
CA SER A 1017 16.17 33.21 37.09
C SER A 1017 17.42 32.84 37.92
N GLY A 1018 18.53 33.53 37.68
CA GLY A 1018 19.58 33.74 38.72
C GLY A 1018 21.01 33.95 38.21
N HIS A 1019 21.52 35.17 38.34
CA HIS A 1019 22.89 35.64 38.08
C HIS A 1019 24.08 34.68 38.31
N GLY A 1020 25.14 34.83 37.49
CA GLY A 1020 26.52 34.47 37.87
C GLY A 1020 27.48 34.26 36.68
N ALA A 1021 28.53 35.06 36.55
CA ALA A 1021 29.49 35.00 35.43
C ALA A 1021 30.73 34.13 35.71
N GLY A 1022 31.45 33.68 34.67
CA GLY A 1022 32.92 33.51 34.77
C GLY A 1022 33.62 32.33 34.05
N VAL A 1023 34.01 32.52 32.78
CA VAL A 1023 35.36 32.26 32.19
C VAL A 1023 36.20 31.01 32.61
N GLY A 1024 36.75 30.22 31.65
CA GLY A 1024 38.03 29.51 31.92
C GLY A 1024 38.57 28.33 31.07
N ARG A 1025 39.06 28.59 29.83
CA ARG A 1025 40.18 27.91 29.08
C ARG A 1025 40.65 26.43 29.34
N LYS A 1026 40.66 25.65 28.24
CA LYS A 1026 41.75 24.81 27.62
C LYS A 1026 42.65 23.86 28.45
N GLY A 1027 42.74 22.59 28.01
CA GLY A 1027 43.81 21.61 28.30
C GLY A 1027 43.80 20.42 27.30
N LEU A 1028 44.90 19.65 27.15
CA LEU A 1028 45.14 18.66 26.06
C LEU A 1028 45.96 17.45 26.57
N LEU A 1029 45.87 16.29 25.88
CA LEU A 1029 46.76 15.09 25.98
C LEU A 1029 46.65 14.25 27.28
N SER A 1030 47.01 12.95 27.37
CA SER A 1030 47.29 11.85 26.42
C SER A 1030 47.13 10.51 27.18
N GLN A 1031 47.12 9.35 26.49
CA GLN A 1031 47.33 8.05 27.13
C GLN A 1031 48.66 8.02 27.90
N ASP A 1032 48.60 7.87 29.21
CA ASP A 1032 49.51 7.09 30.08
C ASP A 1032 49.06 7.25 31.55
N ASN A 1033 49.44 6.31 32.42
CA ASN A 1033 49.18 6.27 33.88
C ASN A 1033 47.80 5.78 34.37
N LEU A 1034 47.63 4.46 34.44
CA LEU A 1034 46.77 3.82 35.47
C LEU A 1034 47.51 2.60 36.08
N THR A 1035 48.59 2.88 36.81
CA THR A 1035 49.33 1.91 37.63
C THR A 1035 49.72 2.53 38.97
N SER A 1036 48.76 2.65 39.89
CA SER A 1036 49.02 2.94 41.31
C SER A 1036 47.79 2.64 42.20
N MET A 1037 48.06 2.44 43.49
CA MET A 1037 47.16 2.09 44.61
C MET A 1037 46.70 0.62 44.61
N SER A 1038 47.26 -0.28 45.43
CA SER A 1038 47.43 -0.29 46.90
C SER A 1038 46.12 -0.60 47.65
N LEU A 1039 46.15 -1.72 48.40
CA LEU A 1039 45.09 -2.22 49.28
C LEU A 1039 44.59 -1.18 50.29
#